data_AF-A0A516X919-F1
#
_entry.id   AF-A0A516X919-F1
#
_cell.length_a   1.000
_cell.length_b   1.000
_cell.length_c   1.000
_cell.angle_alpha   90.00
_cell.angle_beta   90.00
_cell.angle_gamma   90.00
#
_symmetry.space_group_name_H-M   'P 1'
#
loop_
_entity.id
_entity.type
_entity.pdbx_description
1 polymer ?
#
loop_
_entity_poly.entity_id
_entity_poly.type
_entity_poly.pdbx_seq_one_letter_code
_entity_poly.pdbx_strand_id
1 'polypeptide(L)'
;MPWQEDSDTGFEALGFAPSAAADLLSSLGTESAPVRPEETGEDLAYLASVVAGIGRWAAAGQVVPDLRRVDDEWWPRWSLVWSAPQRAWRAEWTAAMPPSVHGAGADPAAAFDDFAAAMTDAVVRRRIARGGVRSAPPTHPLWSALVAGDPVAEHGAAAAGRIAAWHDGARSGGMQLVLRLLEPPDSADVAADYGADAPAPGVGRAYEGDAASGDDAVGGVSAVGGVSAVDDGFWRLQVCVRSEDRAPVPLSLTQADRESVRLCLGALEEAMRVYPLLRELPRDRDSLDMLMPEAAVSDLVQHGATVLSAASVTVLLPRAWRVVEPTVRVRVSSPDVPAAPGEARTGLDHLVEFDMEVALGDTVLRPGELDELARRQSDLVKLRGEWVRADGVALRDAARYLSARRGDPATLAALLRALATDPPPVPLGSVSATGWVKALFGEESAADRAVQAPRGLDAELRDYQLRGLSWLSYMSDLGLGAMLADDMGLGKTVQVLALEVRARERGATRPTLVVCPMSVVGNWEREAARFAPGLRVHVHHGAGRPHGEVLAARVGASDLVLTTYALLARDVEELRGLRFERVVLDEAQHIKNERTGQARAARKLQARHRLALTGTPVENRLSELRAILDFVNPGMLGSAAKFRTSFTVPIETERDPHALARLRAVTAPFVLRRVKTDRSVVADLPDKQEMTVRVNLTAEQATLYQAVLDDLEEKLQGAQGMARRGAVLTALLHLKQVCNHPAHYLGDGSSLMRRGRHRSGKLALVEDVVGDVLGDGEKALLFTQFREFATMVGPWLADRFGLDEVPVLHGGVARGAREGMIAAFQSAGGPQLMVLSLKAGGTGLNLTAANHVVHLDRWWNPAVEDQATDRAFRIGQTRDVQVRKLVAVGTLEERIDELLAGKSELAELSVRGGESWVTELDDKALRVLVALGEEAQGE
;
A
#
# COMPACT_ATOMS: atom_id res chain seq x y z
N MET A 1 -36.29 -50.99 -37.99
CA MET A 1 -37.16 -50.43 -39.04
C MET A 1 -38.54 -50.21 -38.44
N PRO A 2 -39.22 -49.08 -38.67
CA PRO A 2 -39.48 -48.53 -40.01
C PRO A 2 -38.71 -47.24 -40.31
N TRP A 3 -38.42 -47.02 -41.58
CA TRP A 3 -37.89 -45.77 -42.13
C TRP A 3 -39.09 -44.89 -42.51
N GLN A 4 -39.07 -43.62 -42.09
CA GLN A 4 -39.95 -42.59 -42.64
C GLN A 4 -39.10 -41.70 -43.54
N GLU A 5 -39.39 -41.72 -44.85
CA GLU A 5 -38.88 -40.72 -45.79
C GLU A 5 -39.63 -39.41 -45.53
N ASP A 6 -38.92 -38.39 -45.06
CA ASP A 6 -39.41 -37.01 -45.05
C ASP A 6 -38.83 -36.30 -46.28
N SER A 7 -39.71 -36.00 -47.22
CA SER A 7 -39.39 -35.67 -48.61
C SER A 7 -39.26 -34.17 -48.86
N ASP A 8 -38.23 -33.51 -48.31
CA ASP A 8 -37.91 -32.13 -48.76
C ASP A 8 -36.44 -31.69 -48.63
N THR A 9 -35.55 -32.56 -48.16
CA THR A 9 -34.09 -32.35 -48.23
C THR A 9 -33.47 -33.69 -48.57
N GLY A 10 -32.81 -33.85 -49.72
CA GLY A 10 -32.38 -35.15 -50.29
C GLY A 10 -31.31 -35.94 -49.51
N PHE A 11 -31.53 -36.20 -48.21
CA PHE A 11 -30.71 -37.03 -47.34
C PHE A 11 -31.59 -38.13 -46.73
N GLU A 12 -31.14 -39.38 -46.77
CA GLU A 12 -31.76 -40.48 -46.02
C GLU A 12 -31.53 -40.27 -44.52
N ALA A 13 -32.61 -40.11 -43.74
CA ALA A 13 -32.55 -39.90 -42.30
C ALA A 13 -32.94 -41.16 -41.51
N LEU A 14 -32.14 -41.49 -40.48
CA LEU A 14 -32.42 -42.56 -39.53
C LEU A 14 -33.14 -42.01 -38.30
N GLY A 15 -34.44 -42.33 -38.16
CA GLY A 15 -35.21 -42.01 -36.96
C GLY A 15 -34.99 -43.04 -35.84
N PHE A 16 -34.62 -42.59 -34.64
CA PHE A 16 -34.50 -43.44 -33.46
C PHE A 16 -35.56 -43.08 -32.41
N ALA A 17 -36.26 -44.09 -31.89
CA ALA A 17 -37.05 -43.93 -30.67
C ALA A 17 -36.11 -43.62 -29.48
N PRO A 18 -36.53 -42.82 -28.48
CA PRO A 18 -35.65 -42.42 -27.37
C PRO A 18 -34.95 -43.59 -26.64
N SER A 19 -35.61 -44.73 -26.50
CA SER A 19 -35.02 -45.96 -25.93
C SER A 19 -33.89 -46.53 -26.80
N ALA A 20 -34.11 -46.63 -28.12
CA ALA A 20 -33.10 -47.10 -29.07
C ALA A 20 -31.93 -46.11 -29.21
N ALA A 21 -32.22 -44.81 -29.16
CA ALA A 21 -31.19 -43.76 -29.14
C ALA A 21 -30.34 -43.83 -27.86
N ALA A 22 -30.98 -44.00 -26.69
CA ALA A 22 -30.26 -44.16 -25.42
C ALA A 22 -29.37 -45.42 -25.42
N ASP A 23 -29.82 -46.52 -26.02
CA ASP A 23 -29.00 -47.74 -26.16
C ASP A 23 -27.79 -47.53 -27.07
N LEU A 24 -27.99 -46.90 -28.22
CA LEU A 24 -26.91 -46.56 -29.16
C LEU A 24 -25.89 -45.62 -28.49
N LEU A 25 -26.34 -44.47 -27.96
CA LEU A 25 -25.46 -43.46 -27.36
C LEU A 25 -24.74 -43.97 -26.12
N SER A 26 -25.39 -44.81 -25.30
CA SER A 26 -24.74 -45.45 -24.15
C SER A 26 -23.76 -46.57 -24.54
N SER A 27 -23.77 -47.03 -25.79
CA SER A 27 -22.81 -48.03 -26.29
C SER A 27 -21.53 -47.38 -26.84
N LEU A 28 -21.60 -46.10 -27.21
CA LEU A 28 -20.48 -45.33 -27.75
C LEU A 28 -19.52 -44.81 -26.67
N GLY A 29 -19.96 -44.76 -25.41
CA GLY A 29 -19.14 -44.37 -24.26
C GLY A 29 -19.70 -44.86 -22.93
N THR A 30 -18.82 -45.09 -21.97
CA THR A 30 -19.19 -45.56 -20.61
C THR A 30 -18.50 -44.73 -19.53
N GLU A 31 -18.92 -44.89 -18.27
CA GLU A 31 -18.34 -44.17 -17.11
C GLU A 31 -16.80 -44.28 -17.01
N SER A 32 -16.21 -45.36 -17.53
CA SER A 32 -14.77 -45.64 -17.46
C SER A 32 -14.01 -45.38 -18.75
N ALA A 33 -14.70 -45.09 -19.85
CA ALA A 33 -14.13 -44.89 -21.18
C ALA A 33 -14.86 -43.74 -21.90
N PRO A 34 -14.33 -42.50 -21.84
CA PRO A 34 -14.96 -41.35 -22.49
C PRO A 34 -14.93 -41.49 -24.02
N VAL A 35 -15.96 -40.96 -24.67
CA VAL A 35 -16.13 -41.02 -26.12
C VAL A 35 -14.99 -40.23 -26.78
N ARG A 36 -14.30 -40.85 -27.76
CA ARG A 36 -13.26 -40.18 -28.54
C ARG A 36 -13.90 -39.51 -29.76
N PRO A 37 -13.87 -38.17 -29.86
CA PRO A 37 -14.49 -37.46 -30.99
C PRO A 37 -13.90 -37.87 -32.34
N GLU A 38 -12.62 -38.22 -32.36
CA GLU A 38 -11.88 -38.67 -33.55
C GLU A 38 -12.44 -39.95 -34.20
N GLU A 39 -13.14 -40.79 -33.43
CA GLU A 39 -13.67 -42.09 -33.90
C GLU A 39 -15.19 -42.07 -34.18
N THR A 40 -15.92 -41.08 -33.64
CA THR A 40 -17.40 -41.05 -33.63
C THR A 40 -18.02 -39.77 -34.22
N GLY A 41 -17.21 -38.74 -34.47
CA GLY A 41 -17.67 -37.41 -34.89
C GLY A 41 -18.09 -36.55 -33.69
N GLU A 42 -17.87 -35.23 -33.79
CA GLU A 42 -18.06 -34.29 -32.68
C GLU A 42 -19.51 -34.22 -32.19
N ASP A 43 -20.48 -34.25 -33.11
CA ASP A 43 -21.91 -34.17 -32.80
C ASP A 43 -22.40 -35.40 -32.03
N LEU A 44 -21.99 -36.59 -32.47
CA LEU A 44 -22.39 -37.84 -31.84
C LEU A 44 -21.66 -38.04 -30.51
N ALA A 45 -20.40 -37.60 -30.41
CA ALA A 45 -19.62 -37.59 -29.17
C ALA A 45 -20.23 -36.66 -28.12
N TYR A 46 -20.73 -35.49 -28.55
CA TYR A 46 -21.47 -34.57 -27.69
C TYR A 46 -22.74 -35.24 -27.14
N LEU A 47 -23.60 -35.78 -28.00
CA LEU A 47 -24.86 -36.43 -27.57
C LEU A 47 -24.60 -37.62 -26.64
N ALA A 48 -23.59 -38.43 -26.92
CA ALA A 48 -23.19 -39.54 -26.06
C ALA A 48 -22.65 -39.07 -24.70
N SER A 49 -21.91 -37.97 -24.66
CA SER A 49 -21.40 -37.38 -23.40
C SER A 49 -22.51 -36.79 -22.54
N VAL A 50 -23.51 -36.15 -23.17
CA VAL A 50 -24.71 -35.68 -22.46
C VAL A 50 -25.47 -36.86 -21.87
N VAL A 51 -25.72 -37.93 -22.64
CA VAL A 51 -26.39 -39.15 -22.14
C VAL A 51 -25.60 -39.81 -21.00
N ALA A 52 -24.27 -39.85 -21.08
CA ALA A 52 -23.44 -40.32 -19.98
C ALA A 52 -23.57 -39.44 -18.72
N GLY A 53 -23.65 -38.12 -18.90
CA GLY A 53 -23.94 -37.17 -17.81
C GLY A 53 -25.29 -37.40 -17.14
N ILE A 54 -26.35 -37.57 -17.94
CA ILE A 54 -27.70 -37.95 -17.45
C ILE A 54 -27.62 -39.26 -16.66
N GLY A 55 -26.87 -40.25 -17.17
CA GLY A 55 -26.63 -41.52 -16.49
C GLY A 55 -26.00 -41.36 -15.10
N ARG A 56 -25.02 -40.45 -14.95
CA ARG A 56 -24.39 -40.14 -13.65
C ARG A 56 -25.39 -39.54 -12.66
N TRP A 57 -26.18 -38.57 -13.11
CA TRP A 57 -27.19 -37.93 -12.26
C TRP A 57 -28.29 -38.91 -11.85
N ALA A 58 -28.76 -39.74 -12.77
CA ALA A 58 -29.70 -40.82 -12.48
C ALA A 58 -29.12 -41.85 -11.49
N ALA A 59 -27.85 -42.22 -11.62
CA ALA A 59 -27.16 -43.12 -10.69
C ALA A 59 -27.06 -42.54 -9.27
N ALA A 60 -26.89 -41.22 -9.17
CA ALA A 60 -26.87 -40.46 -7.91
C ALA A 60 -28.28 -40.19 -7.33
N GLY A 61 -29.33 -40.78 -7.91
CA GLY A 61 -30.72 -40.61 -7.45
C GLY A 61 -31.30 -39.23 -7.72
N GLN A 62 -30.69 -38.42 -8.60
CA GLN A 62 -31.12 -37.06 -8.92
C GLN A 62 -32.24 -37.04 -9.98
N VAL A 63 -33.21 -37.94 -9.85
CA VAL A 63 -34.36 -38.07 -10.76
C VAL A 63 -35.65 -38.19 -9.97
N VAL A 64 -36.72 -37.62 -10.51
CA VAL A 64 -38.06 -37.67 -9.95
C VAL A 64 -39.10 -38.01 -11.03
N PRO A 65 -40.25 -38.62 -10.67
CA PRO A 65 -41.38 -38.69 -11.57
C PRO A 65 -41.87 -37.32 -12.01
N ASP A 66 -42.31 -37.25 -13.26
CA ASP A 66 -43.05 -36.19 -13.90
C ASP A 66 -44.25 -36.80 -14.64
N LEU A 67 -45.31 -36.02 -14.87
CA LEU A 67 -46.50 -36.48 -15.58
C LEU A 67 -46.82 -35.51 -16.72
N ARG A 68 -46.65 -35.97 -17.97
CA ARG A 68 -46.86 -35.16 -19.17
C ARG A 68 -48.09 -35.61 -19.93
N ARG A 69 -48.84 -34.67 -20.50
CA ARG A 69 -49.99 -34.97 -21.36
C ARG A 69 -49.54 -35.02 -22.82
N VAL A 70 -49.72 -36.17 -23.48
CA VAL A 70 -49.39 -36.41 -24.90
C VAL A 70 -50.56 -37.15 -25.53
N ASP A 71 -51.06 -36.67 -26.67
CA ASP A 71 -52.20 -37.25 -27.40
C ASP A 71 -53.42 -37.57 -26.52
N ASP A 72 -53.79 -36.61 -25.65
CA ASP A 72 -54.88 -36.69 -24.67
C ASP A 72 -54.74 -37.74 -23.54
N GLU A 73 -53.60 -38.40 -23.44
CA GLU A 73 -53.27 -39.33 -22.36
C GLU A 73 -52.17 -38.79 -21.43
N TRP A 74 -52.15 -39.24 -20.18
CA TRP A 74 -51.13 -38.85 -19.19
C TRP A 74 -50.03 -39.90 -19.10
N TRP A 75 -48.81 -39.49 -19.45
CA TRP A 75 -47.63 -40.34 -19.49
C TRP A 75 -46.69 -40.03 -18.32
N PRO A 76 -46.53 -40.95 -17.35
CA PRO A 76 -45.53 -40.81 -16.29
C PRO A 76 -44.14 -41.05 -16.84
N ARG A 77 -43.23 -40.10 -16.61
CA ARG A 77 -41.84 -40.13 -17.08
C ARG A 77 -40.87 -39.78 -15.97
N TRP A 78 -39.62 -40.19 -16.10
CA TRP A 78 -38.53 -39.71 -15.22
C TRP A 78 -37.95 -38.40 -15.73
N SER A 79 -37.74 -37.45 -14.81
CA SER A 79 -37.15 -36.15 -15.07
C SER A 79 -35.97 -35.89 -14.13
N LEU A 80 -34.99 -35.10 -14.59
CA LEU A 80 -33.84 -34.72 -13.79
C LEU A 80 -34.21 -33.63 -12.78
N VAL A 81 -33.64 -33.72 -11.58
CA VAL A 81 -33.72 -32.65 -10.59
C VAL A 81 -32.70 -31.57 -10.94
N TRP A 82 -33.18 -30.38 -11.28
CA TRP A 82 -32.35 -29.22 -11.65
C TRP A 82 -31.86 -28.43 -10.44
N SER A 83 -31.04 -29.02 -9.57
CA SER A 83 -30.36 -28.29 -8.49
C SER A 83 -29.16 -27.48 -9.01
N ALA A 84 -28.48 -26.72 -8.15
CA ALA A 84 -27.41 -25.80 -8.58
C ALA A 84 -26.29 -26.46 -9.42
N PRO A 85 -25.77 -27.66 -9.07
CA PRO A 85 -24.79 -28.36 -9.90
C PRO A 85 -25.32 -28.76 -11.28
N GLN A 86 -26.57 -29.23 -11.37
CA GLN A 86 -27.21 -29.64 -12.62
C GLN A 86 -27.52 -28.44 -13.51
N ARG A 87 -27.86 -27.27 -12.94
CA ARG A 87 -28.04 -26.03 -13.70
C ARG A 87 -26.72 -25.51 -14.26
N ALA A 88 -25.64 -25.61 -13.49
CA ALA A 88 -24.29 -25.29 -13.99
C ALA A 88 -23.87 -26.26 -15.12
N TRP A 89 -24.10 -27.56 -14.93
CA TRP A 89 -23.88 -28.58 -15.95
C TRP A 89 -24.71 -28.32 -17.21
N ARG A 90 -26.00 -27.99 -17.08
CA ARG A 90 -26.87 -27.59 -18.21
C ARG A 90 -26.28 -26.40 -18.96
N ALA A 91 -25.87 -25.35 -18.27
CA ALA A 91 -25.32 -24.14 -18.89
C ALA A 91 -24.04 -24.44 -19.67
N GLU A 92 -23.13 -25.24 -19.09
CA GLU A 92 -21.89 -25.68 -19.72
C GLU A 92 -22.15 -26.46 -21.01
N TRP A 93 -23.03 -27.47 -20.95
CA TRP A 93 -23.31 -28.32 -22.11
C TRP A 93 -24.19 -27.65 -23.16
N THR A 94 -25.06 -26.71 -22.77
CA THR A 94 -25.79 -25.87 -23.73
C THR A 94 -24.82 -24.97 -24.50
N ALA A 95 -23.83 -24.37 -23.82
CA ALA A 95 -22.83 -23.54 -24.46
C ALA A 95 -21.89 -24.33 -25.39
N ALA A 96 -21.64 -25.60 -25.07
CA ALA A 96 -20.83 -26.51 -25.87
C ALA A 96 -21.61 -27.24 -26.98
N MET A 97 -22.91 -26.96 -27.17
CA MET A 97 -23.75 -27.67 -28.14
C MET A 97 -23.34 -27.34 -29.59
N PRO A 98 -23.01 -28.33 -30.43
CA PRO A 98 -22.69 -28.09 -31.83
C PRO A 98 -23.89 -27.52 -32.61
N PRO A 99 -23.69 -26.57 -33.55
CA PRO A 99 -24.78 -25.95 -34.31
C PRO A 99 -25.64 -26.92 -35.13
N SER A 100 -25.06 -28.04 -35.57
CA SER A 100 -25.73 -29.14 -36.26
C SER A 100 -26.73 -29.89 -35.37
N VAL A 101 -26.58 -29.83 -34.05
CA VAL A 101 -27.41 -30.57 -33.08
C VAL A 101 -28.72 -29.84 -32.75
N HIS A 102 -28.72 -28.51 -32.67
CA HIS A 102 -29.96 -27.74 -32.44
C HIS A 102 -30.63 -27.26 -33.73
N GLY A 103 -29.93 -27.23 -34.86
CA GLY A 103 -30.45 -26.74 -36.14
C GLY A 103 -30.45 -25.21 -36.25
N ALA A 104 -30.39 -24.71 -37.49
CA ALA A 104 -30.27 -23.28 -37.76
C ALA A 104 -31.52 -22.51 -37.28
N GLY A 105 -31.36 -21.69 -36.23
CA GLY A 105 -32.40 -20.80 -35.70
C GLY A 105 -33.17 -21.32 -34.47
N ALA A 106 -32.86 -22.51 -33.96
CA ALA A 106 -33.44 -23.00 -32.70
C ALA A 106 -32.68 -22.48 -31.47
N ASP A 107 -33.38 -22.30 -30.35
CA ASP A 107 -32.77 -22.00 -29.06
C ASP A 107 -32.00 -23.23 -28.54
N PRO A 108 -30.65 -23.15 -28.40
CA PRO A 108 -29.85 -24.28 -27.93
C PRO A 108 -30.26 -24.76 -26.54
N ALA A 109 -30.74 -23.87 -25.68
CA ALA A 109 -31.17 -24.21 -24.33
C ALA A 109 -32.47 -25.03 -24.35
N ALA A 110 -33.41 -24.66 -25.22
CA ALA A 110 -34.64 -25.40 -25.43
C ALA A 110 -34.38 -26.77 -26.08
N ALA A 111 -33.47 -26.82 -27.06
CA ALA A 111 -33.07 -28.07 -27.71
C ALA A 111 -32.37 -29.03 -26.71
N PHE A 112 -31.51 -28.50 -25.84
CA PHE A 112 -30.88 -29.29 -24.78
C PHE A 112 -31.91 -29.83 -23.80
N ASP A 113 -32.85 -29.01 -23.34
CA ASP A 113 -33.86 -29.41 -22.37
C ASP A 113 -34.80 -30.48 -22.92
N ASP A 114 -35.19 -30.36 -24.20
CA ASP A 114 -36.02 -31.36 -24.86
C ASP A 114 -35.28 -32.69 -25.01
N PHE A 115 -34.03 -32.65 -25.48
CA PHE A 115 -33.17 -33.84 -25.59
C PHE A 115 -32.93 -34.48 -24.22
N ALA A 116 -32.56 -33.70 -23.20
CA ALA A 116 -32.30 -34.19 -21.87
C ALA A 116 -33.56 -34.79 -21.22
N ALA A 117 -34.74 -34.19 -21.44
CA ALA A 117 -36.01 -34.74 -20.96
C ALA A 117 -36.34 -36.08 -21.63
N ALA A 118 -36.16 -36.21 -22.95
CA ALA A 118 -36.39 -37.44 -23.67
C ALA A 118 -35.41 -38.56 -23.26
N MET A 119 -34.14 -38.22 -23.08
CA MET A 119 -33.10 -39.19 -22.72
C MET A 119 -33.16 -39.63 -21.26
N THR A 120 -33.55 -38.75 -20.33
CA THR A 120 -33.62 -39.08 -18.90
C THR A 120 -34.56 -40.26 -18.64
N ASP A 121 -35.77 -40.23 -19.20
CA ASP A 121 -36.73 -41.30 -19.04
C ASP A 121 -36.21 -42.64 -19.59
N ALA A 122 -35.64 -42.62 -20.80
CA ALA A 122 -35.07 -43.80 -21.44
C ALA A 122 -33.89 -44.41 -20.64
N VAL A 123 -32.97 -43.57 -20.17
CA VAL A 123 -31.78 -43.99 -19.42
C VAL A 123 -32.17 -44.58 -18.06
N VAL A 124 -33.10 -43.96 -17.34
CA VAL A 124 -33.55 -44.43 -16.02
C VAL A 124 -34.27 -45.77 -16.13
N ARG A 125 -35.21 -45.92 -17.09
CA ARG A 125 -35.94 -47.18 -17.31
C ARG A 125 -35.00 -48.33 -17.66
N ARG A 126 -34.02 -48.08 -18.53
CA ARG A 126 -32.98 -49.06 -18.87
C ARG A 126 -32.21 -49.50 -17.64
N ARG A 127 -31.86 -48.58 -16.74
CA ARG A 127 -31.15 -48.89 -15.49
C ARG A 127 -32.01 -49.72 -14.55
N ILE A 128 -33.30 -49.41 -14.43
CA ILE A 128 -34.26 -50.19 -13.63
C ILE A 128 -34.41 -51.62 -14.19
N ALA A 129 -34.55 -51.75 -15.51
CA ALA A 129 -34.68 -53.05 -16.19
C ALA A 129 -33.44 -53.94 -15.99
N ARG A 130 -32.23 -53.36 -16.00
CA ARG A 130 -30.96 -54.09 -15.78
C ARG A 130 -30.67 -54.39 -14.32
N GLY A 131 -31.11 -53.53 -13.39
CA GLY A 131 -30.80 -53.64 -11.96
C GLY A 131 -31.61 -54.70 -11.22
N GLY A 132 -32.72 -55.17 -11.80
CA GLY A 132 -33.69 -56.05 -11.15
C GLY A 132 -34.41 -55.33 -10.01
N VAL A 133 -35.73 -55.15 -10.09
CA VAL A 133 -36.49 -54.55 -9.00
C VAL A 133 -36.48 -55.50 -7.79
N ARG A 134 -35.69 -55.17 -6.76
CA ARG A 134 -35.50 -56.05 -5.58
C ARG A 134 -36.68 -56.08 -4.59
N SER A 135 -37.74 -55.29 -4.82
CA SER A 135 -38.93 -55.21 -3.95
C SER A 135 -40.21 -55.15 -4.77
N ALA A 136 -41.26 -55.88 -4.37
CA ALA A 136 -42.56 -55.82 -5.05
C ALA A 136 -42.99 -54.35 -5.25
N PRO A 137 -43.35 -53.92 -6.48
CA PRO A 137 -43.69 -52.52 -6.70
C PRO A 137 -44.88 -52.14 -5.82
N PRO A 138 -44.93 -50.91 -5.27
CA PRO A 138 -46.12 -50.43 -4.58
C PRO A 138 -47.35 -50.57 -5.48
N THR A 139 -48.48 -50.95 -4.89
CA THR A 139 -49.77 -51.27 -5.54
C THR A 139 -50.43 -50.11 -6.30
N HIS A 140 -49.74 -48.99 -6.49
CA HIS A 140 -50.30 -47.78 -7.10
C HIS A 140 -50.13 -47.79 -8.62
N PRO A 141 -51.22 -47.65 -9.41
CA PRO A 141 -51.19 -47.69 -10.88
C PRO A 141 -50.17 -46.74 -11.52
N LEU A 142 -50.00 -45.54 -10.95
CA LEU A 142 -49.01 -44.54 -11.43
C LEU A 142 -47.57 -45.03 -11.36
N TRP A 143 -47.19 -45.80 -10.34
CA TRP A 143 -45.82 -46.32 -10.21
C TRP A 143 -45.56 -47.47 -11.17
N SER A 144 -46.54 -48.37 -11.32
CA SER A 144 -46.49 -49.42 -12.34
C SER A 144 -46.36 -48.83 -13.74
N ALA A 145 -47.16 -47.82 -14.06
CA ALA A 145 -47.10 -47.10 -15.32
C ALA A 145 -45.77 -46.33 -15.51
N LEU A 146 -45.24 -45.70 -14.46
CA LEU A 146 -43.94 -45.01 -14.49
C LEU A 146 -42.76 -45.97 -14.74
N VAL A 147 -42.86 -47.24 -14.33
CA VAL A 147 -41.82 -48.25 -14.58
C VAL A 147 -42.02 -48.92 -15.94
N ALA A 148 -43.25 -49.31 -16.29
CA ALA A 148 -43.58 -50.01 -17.53
C ALA A 148 -43.53 -49.10 -18.77
N GLY A 149 -43.90 -47.82 -18.60
CA GLY A 149 -43.95 -46.84 -19.67
C GLY A 149 -45.31 -46.79 -20.34
N ASP A 150 -46.38 -47.04 -19.57
CA ASP A 150 -47.75 -47.05 -20.05
C ASP A 150 -48.48 -45.74 -19.66
N PRO A 151 -49.51 -45.31 -20.41
CA PRO A 151 -50.34 -44.18 -20.03
C PRO A 151 -51.22 -44.49 -18.81
N VAL A 152 -51.62 -43.44 -18.08
CA VAL A 152 -52.52 -43.53 -16.92
C VAL A 152 -53.85 -42.83 -17.23
N ALA A 153 -54.96 -43.55 -17.15
CA ALA A 153 -56.29 -43.06 -17.54
C ALA A 153 -57.06 -42.27 -16.45
N GLU A 154 -56.70 -42.38 -15.17
CA GLU A 154 -57.46 -41.77 -14.06
C GLU A 154 -56.64 -40.72 -13.26
N HIS A 155 -57.29 -39.59 -12.95
CA HIS A 155 -56.79 -38.52 -12.03
C HIS A 155 -55.50 -37.77 -12.44
N GLY A 156 -55.10 -37.83 -13.71
CA GLY A 156 -53.82 -37.27 -14.20
C GLY A 156 -53.57 -35.79 -13.89
N ALA A 157 -54.57 -34.90 -13.99
CA ALA A 157 -54.35 -33.47 -13.75
C ALA A 157 -54.04 -33.11 -12.27
N ALA A 158 -54.75 -33.74 -11.32
CA ALA A 158 -54.51 -33.51 -9.89
C ALA A 158 -53.21 -34.17 -9.41
N ALA A 159 -52.88 -35.34 -9.97
CA ALA A 159 -51.61 -36.02 -9.72
C ALA A 159 -50.43 -35.22 -10.29
N ALA A 160 -50.55 -34.70 -11.52
CA ALA A 160 -49.54 -33.83 -12.15
C ALA A 160 -49.25 -32.60 -11.28
N GLY A 161 -50.28 -31.91 -10.79
CA GLY A 161 -50.09 -30.74 -9.92
C GLY A 161 -49.37 -31.05 -8.61
N ARG A 162 -49.65 -32.21 -7.98
CA ARG A 162 -48.97 -32.64 -6.75
C ARG A 162 -47.53 -33.09 -7.00
N ILE A 163 -47.30 -33.80 -8.10
CA ILE A 163 -45.96 -34.24 -8.52
C ILE A 163 -45.10 -33.01 -8.86
N ALA A 164 -45.65 -32.03 -9.57
CA ALA A 164 -44.97 -30.78 -9.87
C ALA A 164 -44.61 -29.99 -8.59
N ALA A 165 -45.53 -29.90 -7.62
CA ALA A 165 -45.25 -29.25 -6.34
C ALA A 165 -44.17 -29.97 -5.51
N TRP A 166 -44.15 -31.31 -5.53
CA TRP A 166 -43.10 -32.10 -4.90
C TRP A 166 -41.75 -31.94 -5.64
N HIS A 167 -41.76 -31.90 -6.97
CA HIS A 167 -40.59 -31.64 -7.79
C HIS A 167 -39.99 -30.25 -7.52
N ASP A 168 -40.82 -29.21 -7.35
CA ASP A 168 -40.36 -27.88 -6.97
C ASP A 168 -39.78 -27.84 -5.54
N GLY A 169 -40.33 -28.64 -4.61
CA GLY A 169 -39.74 -28.84 -3.29
C GLY A 169 -38.36 -29.53 -3.32
N ALA A 170 -38.12 -30.41 -4.29
CA ALA A 170 -36.81 -31.02 -4.51
C ALA A 170 -35.79 -30.06 -5.18
N ARG A 171 -36.25 -28.94 -5.76
CA ARG A 171 -35.41 -27.91 -6.40
C ARG A 171 -34.85 -26.87 -5.43
N SER A 172 -35.46 -26.69 -4.25
CA SER A 172 -34.95 -25.81 -3.18
C SER A 172 -33.81 -26.49 -2.42
N GLY A 173 -32.63 -25.88 -2.45
CA GLY A 173 -31.34 -26.44 -2.04
C GLY A 173 -31.18 -26.81 -0.56
N GLY A 174 -30.09 -27.53 -0.28
CA GLY A 174 -29.82 -28.30 0.93
C GLY A 174 -29.67 -27.50 2.23
N MET A 175 -29.90 -28.20 3.34
CA MET A 175 -29.78 -27.69 4.71
C MET A 175 -28.30 -27.49 5.09
N GLN A 176 -27.94 -26.34 5.66
CA GLN A 176 -26.57 -26.05 6.12
C GLN A 176 -26.49 -26.01 7.66
N LEU A 177 -25.43 -26.59 8.22
CA LEU A 177 -25.05 -26.45 9.62
C LEU A 177 -24.47 -25.06 9.91
N VAL A 178 -24.96 -24.42 10.97
CA VAL A 178 -24.46 -23.14 11.48
C VAL A 178 -24.16 -23.28 12.97
N LEU A 179 -22.95 -22.97 13.41
CA LEU A 179 -22.57 -22.94 14.82
C LEU A 179 -22.63 -21.50 15.33
N ARG A 180 -23.47 -21.21 16.32
CA ARG A 180 -23.67 -19.85 16.85
C ARG A 180 -23.16 -19.74 18.27
N LEU A 181 -22.14 -18.92 18.51
CA LEU A 181 -21.60 -18.68 19.85
C LEU A 181 -22.46 -17.63 20.59
N LEU A 182 -22.94 -17.99 21.78
CA LEU A 182 -23.76 -17.17 22.67
C LEU A 182 -22.99 -16.81 23.94
N GLU A 183 -23.15 -15.57 24.37
CA GLU A 183 -22.58 -15.03 25.61
C GLU A 183 -23.20 -15.73 26.84
N PRO A 184 -22.43 -15.98 27.91
CA PRO A 184 -22.98 -16.45 29.17
C PRO A 184 -23.96 -15.41 29.74
N PRO A 185 -25.11 -15.83 30.31
CA PRO A 185 -26.08 -14.91 30.91
C PRO A 185 -25.44 -14.14 32.07
N ASP A 186 -25.70 -12.83 32.16
CA ASP A 186 -25.25 -12.01 33.29
C ASP A 186 -25.99 -12.46 34.56
N SER A 187 -25.25 -12.69 35.66
CA SER A 187 -25.77 -13.22 36.93
C SER A 187 -26.84 -12.36 37.62
N ALA A 188 -27.15 -11.18 37.08
CA ALA A 188 -28.17 -10.26 37.56
C ALA A 188 -29.58 -10.50 36.98
N ASP A 189 -29.72 -11.15 35.82
CA ASP A 189 -31.00 -11.23 35.10
C ASP A 189 -31.81 -12.52 35.37
N VAL A 190 -31.23 -13.51 36.08
CA VAL A 190 -31.88 -14.81 36.35
C VAL A 190 -32.98 -14.70 37.44
N ALA A 191 -33.03 -13.60 38.20
CA ALA A 191 -34.04 -13.40 39.25
C ALA A 191 -35.39 -12.89 38.74
N ALA A 192 -35.51 -12.48 37.47
CA ALA A 192 -36.70 -11.77 36.97
C ALA A 192 -37.74 -12.66 36.25
N ASP A 193 -37.40 -13.90 35.85
CA ASP A 193 -38.21 -14.66 34.88
C ASP A 193 -38.89 -15.94 35.43
N TYR A 194 -38.76 -16.23 36.73
CA TYR A 194 -39.58 -17.27 37.40
C TYR A 194 -40.54 -16.62 38.38
N GLY A 195 -41.75 -16.35 37.88
CA GLY A 195 -42.88 -15.90 38.68
C GLY A 195 -43.20 -16.87 39.82
N ALA A 196 -43.44 -16.29 40.99
CA ALA A 196 -44.02 -16.96 42.14
C ALA A 196 -45.42 -17.48 41.78
N ASP A 197 -45.54 -18.77 41.45
CA ASP A 197 -46.70 -19.63 41.73
C ASP A 197 -46.60 -20.99 41.01
N ALA A 198 -46.06 -22.02 41.69
CA ALA A 198 -46.39 -23.43 41.45
C ALA A 198 -45.96 -24.30 42.66
N PRO A 199 -46.77 -25.29 43.10
CA PRO A 199 -46.65 -25.91 44.40
C PRO A 199 -45.62 -27.06 44.43
N ALA A 200 -44.96 -27.22 45.58
CA ALA A 200 -44.04 -28.32 45.85
C ALA A 200 -44.77 -29.62 46.24
N PRO A 201 -44.39 -30.77 45.67
CA PRO A 201 -44.45 -32.07 46.34
C PRO A 201 -43.01 -32.63 46.45
N GLY A 202 -42.55 -33.31 47.50
CA GLY A 202 -43.14 -33.89 48.69
C GLY A 202 -42.07 -34.86 49.21
N VAL A 203 -41.68 -34.73 50.47
CA VAL A 203 -40.61 -35.49 51.12
C VAL A 203 -40.97 -36.98 51.24
N GLY A 204 -40.05 -37.87 50.83
CA GLY A 204 -40.21 -39.33 50.89
C GLY A 204 -38.91 -40.07 51.24
N ARG A 205 -38.65 -40.14 52.56
CA ARG A 205 -37.91 -41.13 53.37
C ARG A 205 -36.74 -41.96 52.82
N ALA A 206 -35.71 -41.96 53.67
CA ALA A 206 -34.52 -42.80 53.75
C ALA A 206 -34.75 -44.33 53.73
N TYR A 207 -33.73 -45.03 53.22
CA TYR A 207 -33.31 -46.35 53.67
C TYR A 207 -31.77 -46.36 53.81
N GLU A 208 -31.30 -46.59 55.03
CA GLU A 208 -29.92 -46.95 55.38
C GLU A 208 -29.68 -48.45 55.12
N GLY A 209 -28.43 -48.85 54.84
CA GLY A 209 -28.04 -50.26 54.79
C GLY A 209 -26.65 -50.57 54.23
N ASP A 210 -25.63 -50.36 55.07
CA ASP A 210 -24.35 -51.09 55.27
C ASP A 210 -23.53 -51.76 54.13
N ALA A 211 -22.30 -51.23 53.99
CA ALA A 211 -20.98 -51.87 54.13
C ALA A 211 -20.63 -53.23 53.47
N ALA A 212 -19.60 -53.20 52.61
CA ALA A 212 -18.47 -54.16 52.64
C ALA A 212 -17.24 -53.65 51.86
N SER A 213 -16.08 -53.95 52.43
CA SER A 213 -14.69 -53.68 52.05
C SER A 213 -14.17 -54.36 50.77
N GLY A 214 -13.13 -53.79 50.14
CA GLY A 214 -12.21 -54.53 49.27
C GLY A 214 -11.34 -53.66 48.35
N ASP A 215 -10.03 -53.64 48.63
CA ASP A 215 -8.94 -53.13 47.79
C ASP A 215 -8.88 -53.87 46.44
N ASP A 216 -8.64 -53.16 45.33
CA ASP A 216 -7.59 -53.46 44.33
C ASP A 216 -7.70 -52.59 43.06
N ALA A 217 -6.54 -52.43 42.42
CA ALA A 217 -6.19 -51.40 41.45
C ALA A 217 -6.72 -51.56 40.01
N VAL A 218 -6.57 -50.46 39.27
CA VAL A 218 -6.50 -50.30 37.79
C VAL A 218 -7.81 -50.10 37.02
N GLY A 219 -7.91 -48.91 36.40
CA GLY A 219 -8.53 -48.72 35.08
C GLY A 219 -10.05 -48.60 35.03
N GLY A 220 -10.54 -47.38 34.77
CA GLY A 220 -11.92 -47.17 34.33
C GLY A 220 -12.48 -45.82 34.71
N VAL A 221 -12.34 -44.83 33.81
CA VAL A 221 -13.23 -43.68 33.83
C VAL A 221 -14.61 -44.20 33.44
N SER A 222 -15.52 -44.31 34.42
CA SER A 222 -16.92 -44.63 34.19
C SER A 222 -17.82 -43.53 34.72
N ALA A 223 -18.82 -43.25 33.88
CA ALA A 223 -20.13 -42.71 34.19
C ALA A 223 -20.22 -41.22 34.56
N VAL A 224 -20.61 -40.48 33.52
CA VAL A 224 -21.29 -39.18 33.51
C VAL A 224 -22.36 -39.12 34.61
N GLY A 225 -22.03 -38.41 35.68
CA GLY A 225 -23.00 -37.89 36.63
C GLY A 225 -23.63 -36.60 36.09
N GLY A 226 -24.92 -36.65 35.77
CA GLY A 226 -25.85 -35.91 36.62
C GLY A 226 -25.84 -34.37 36.72
N VAL A 227 -25.25 -33.55 35.85
CA VAL A 227 -25.37 -32.08 36.01
C VAL A 227 -26.73 -31.55 35.51
N SER A 228 -27.61 -31.24 36.45
CA SER A 228 -28.74 -30.31 36.28
C SER A 228 -28.63 -29.21 37.33
N ALA A 229 -28.05 -28.06 36.97
CA ALA A 229 -28.16 -26.78 37.68
C ALA A 229 -27.37 -25.71 36.90
N VAL A 230 -28.09 -24.66 36.46
CA VAL A 230 -27.65 -23.27 36.21
C VAL A 230 -26.15 -23.06 35.87
N ASP A 231 -25.88 -22.82 34.59
CA ASP A 231 -24.55 -22.60 33.97
C ASP A 231 -23.87 -21.29 34.43
N ASP A 232 -23.08 -21.33 35.50
CA ASP A 232 -22.19 -20.22 35.84
C ASP A 232 -20.89 -20.31 35.01
N GLY A 233 -20.74 -19.42 34.02
CA GLY A 233 -19.44 -19.03 33.43
C GLY A 233 -19.02 -19.68 32.10
N PHE A 234 -19.83 -20.56 31.49
CA PHE A 234 -19.52 -21.16 30.19
C PHE A 234 -20.23 -20.45 29.03
N TRP A 235 -19.52 -20.25 27.92
CA TRP A 235 -20.12 -19.77 26.67
C TRP A 235 -20.87 -20.91 25.99
N ARG A 236 -22.01 -20.63 25.34
CA ARG A 236 -22.78 -21.68 24.67
C ARG A 236 -22.58 -21.62 23.17
N LEU A 237 -22.01 -22.67 22.59
CA LEU A 237 -21.92 -22.86 21.14
C LEU A 237 -23.16 -23.64 20.67
N GLN A 238 -24.15 -22.89 20.19
CA GLN A 238 -25.44 -23.40 19.77
C GLN A 238 -25.40 -24.01 18.37
N VAL A 239 -25.95 -25.21 18.22
CA VAL A 239 -26.03 -25.93 16.94
C VAL A 239 -27.32 -25.53 16.21
N CYS A 240 -27.16 -24.82 15.10
CA CYS A 240 -28.27 -24.29 14.30
C CYS A 240 -28.31 -24.91 12.91
N VAL A 241 -29.49 -24.85 12.30
CA VAL A 241 -29.73 -25.21 10.90
C VAL A 241 -30.21 -24.01 10.11
N ARG A 242 -29.76 -23.92 8.86
CA ARG A 242 -30.18 -22.89 7.91
C ARG A 242 -30.60 -23.52 6.60
N SER A 243 -31.85 -23.32 6.20
CA SER A 243 -32.30 -23.48 4.81
C SER A 243 -31.96 -22.21 4.02
N GLU A 244 -31.67 -22.31 2.72
CA GLU A 244 -31.45 -21.13 1.88
C GLU A 244 -32.59 -20.11 2.08
N ASP A 245 -32.22 -18.85 2.30
CA ASP A 245 -33.07 -17.68 2.57
C ASP A 245 -33.76 -17.55 3.94
N ARG A 246 -33.37 -18.32 4.97
CA ARG A 246 -33.87 -18.14 6.35
C ARG A 246 -32.79 -17.86 7.39
N ALA A 247 -33.18 -17.21 8.49
CA ALA A 247 -32.30 -17.05 9.64
C ALA A 247 -31.98 -18.44 10.25
N PRO A 248 -30.75 -18.66 10.77
CA PRO A 248 -30.42 -19.91 11.45
C PRO A 248 -31.35 -20.15 12.64
N VAL A 249 -31.91 -21.35 12.73
CA VAL A 249 -32.79 -21.77 13.82
C VAL A 249 -32.07 -22.84 14.65
N PRO A 250 -32.13 -22.79 15.99
CA PRO A 250 -31.55 -23.84 16.84
C PRO A 250 -32.14 -25.21 16.49
N LEU A 251 -31.30 -26.25 16.41
CA LEU A 251 -31.75 -27.59 16.12
C LEU A 251 -32.39 -28.20 17.38
N SER A 252 -33.72 -28.29 17.39
CA SER A 252 -34.46 -29.02 18.42
C SER A 252 -34.60 -30.50 18.05
N LEU A 253 -34.03 -31.39 18.88
CA LEU A 253 -34.11 -32.85 18.68
C LEU A 253 -35.54 -33.40 18.79
N THR A 254 -36.47 -32.65 19.39
CA THR A 254 -37.87 -33.04 19.57
C THR A 254 -38.80 -32.54 18.47
N GLN A 255 -38.41 -31.49 17.74
CA GLN A 255 -39.27 -30.82 16.75
C GLN A 255 -38.76 -30.91 15.30
N ALA A 256 -37.49 -31.27 15.07
CA ALA A 256 -36.91 -31.40 13.74
C ALA A 256 -37.29 -32.72 13.06
N ASP A 257 -37.42 -32.70 11.72
CA ASP A 257 -37.62 -33.93 10.95
C ASP A 257 -36.35 -34.81 10.94
N ARG A 258 -36.54 -36.13 10.77
CA ARG A 258 -35.45 -37.12 10.89
C ARG A 258 -34.33 -36.93 9.86
N GLU A 259 -34.64 -36.37 8.70
CA GLU A 259 -33.67 -36.20 7.61
C GLU A 259 -32.77 -35.00 7.89
N SER A 260 -33.35 -33.89 8.35
CA SER A 260 -32.63 -32.71 8.85
C SER A 260 -31.69 -33.04 10.00
N VAL A 261 -32.14 -33.83 10.99
CA VAL A 261 -31.29 -34.26 12.10
C VAL A 261 -30.11 -35.11 11.59
N ARG A 262 -30.35 -36.02 10.65
CA ARG A 262 -29.30 -36.89 10.09
C ARG A 262 -28.25 -36.11 9.30
N LEU A 263 -28.67 -35.16 8.47
CA LEU A 263 -27.76 -34.30 7.71
C LEU A 263 -26.91 -33.41 8.63
N CYS A 264 -27.51 -32.89 9.71
CA CYS A 264 -26.80 -32.06 10.68
C CYS A 264 -25.80 -32.85 11.51
N LEU A 265 -26.12 -34.09 11.90
CA LEU A 265 -25.17 -34.96 12.59
C LEU A 265 -23.96 -35.27 11.71
N GLY A 266 -24.15 -35.54 10.43
CA GLY A 266 -23.03 -35.74 9.50
C GLY A 266 -22.15 -34.49 9.33
N ALA A 267 -22.75 -33.31 9.20
CA ALA A 267 -22.02 -32.04 9.14
C ALA A 267 -21.30 -31.71 10.46
N LEU A 268 -21.89 -32.06 11.60
CA LEU A 268 -21.30 -31.85 12.91
C LEU A 268 -20.13 -32.81 13.15
N GLU A 269 -20.23 -34.08 12.73
CA GLU A 269 -19.11 -35.02 12.76
C GLU A 269 -17.92 -34.52 11.93
N GLU A 270 -18.20 -33.96 10.75
CA GLU A 270 -17.17 -33.34 9.92
C GLU A 270 -16.54 -32.11 10.61
N ALA A 271 -17.37 -31.24 11.22
CA ALA A 271 -16.90 -30.11 12.03
C ALA A 271 -15.96 -30.57 13.17
N MET A 272 -16.33 -31.64 13.87
CA MET A 272 -15.55 -32.24 14.95
C MET A 272 -14.30 -32.98 14.44
N ARG A 273 -14.28 -33.39 13.17
CA ARG A 273 -13.10 -33.99 12.53
C ARG A 273 -12.05 -32.93 12.22
N VAL A 274 -12.46 -31.81 11.63
CA VAL A 274 -11.56 -30.71 11.25
C VAL A 274 -11.15 -29.83 12.43
N TYR A 275 -12.01 -29.71 13.45
CA TYR A 275 -11.71 -28.98 14.68
C TYR A 275 -11.95 -29.89 15.91
N PRO A 276 -10.95 -30.70 16.31
CA PRO A 276 -11.10 -31.75 17.32
C PRO A 276 -11.52 -31.28 18.72
N LEU A 277 -11.24 -30.01 19.07
CA LEU A 277 -11.59 -29.45 20.37
C LEU A 277 -13.10 -29.56 20.67
N LEU A 278 -13.96 -29.54 19.64
CA LEU A 278 -15.41 -29.73 19.78
C LEU A 278 -15.81 -31.08 20.38
N ARG A 279 -14.96 -32.12 20.31
CA ARG A 279 -15.24 -33.44 20.90
C ARG A 279 -15.09 -33.48 22.41
N GLU A 280 -14.27 -32.58 22.94
CA GLU A 280 -13.89 -32.56 24.35
C GLU A 280 -14.80 -31.65 25.17
N LEU A 281 -15.65 -30.87 24.51
CA LEU A 281 -16.57 -29.95 25.16
C LEU A 281 -17.78 -30.68 25.78
N PRO A 282 -18.21 -30.30 26.99
CA PRO A 282 -19.48 -30.73 27.56
C PRO A 282 -20.65 -30.38 26.64
N ARG A 283 -21.64 -31.27 26.55
CA ARG A 283 -22.85 -31.07 25.75
C ARG A 283 -24.05 -30.82 26.66
N ASP A 284 -24.94 -29.96 26.18
CA ASP A 284 -26.26 -29.77 26.76
C ASP A 284 -27.10 -31.07 26.62
N ARG A 285 -27.99 -31.31 27.58
CA ARG A 285 -28.73 -32.60 27.67
C ARG A 285 -29.89 -32.70 26.69
N ASP A 286 -30.50 -31.56 26.36
CA ASP A 286 -31.74 -31.49 25.59
C ASP A 286 -31.49 -30.98 24.15
N SER A 287 -30.24 -30.66 23.82
CA SER A 287 -29.80 -30.16 22.52
C SER A 287 -28.44 -30.73 22.11
N LEU A 288 -27.96 -30.37 20.91
CA LEU A 288 -26.58 -30.66 20.49
C LEU A 288 -25.60 -29.53 20.85
N ASP A 289 -26.04 -28.56 21.65
CA ASP A 289 -25.24 -27.39 22.00
C ASP A 289 -24.04 -27.79 22.88
N MET A 290 -22.93 -27.07 22.70
CA MET A 290 -21.67 -27.33 23.40
C MET A 290 -21.35 -26.18 24.37
N LEU A 291 -20.90 -26.51 25.57
CA LEU A 291 -20.48 -25.54 26.58
C LEU A 291 -18.97 -25.30 26.49
N MET A 292 -18.58 -24.06 26.22
CA MET A 292 -17.21 -23.65 25.92
C MET A 292 -16.58 -22.85 27.07
N PRO A 293 -15.48 -23.32 27.66
CA PRO A 293 -14.64 -22.49 28.54
C PRO A 293 -14.01 -21.34 27.75
N GLU A 294 -13.66 -20.23 28.42
CA GLU A 294 -13.05 -19.05 27.77
C GLU A 294 -11.82 -19.38 26.90
N ALA A 295 -10.95 -20.28 27.38
CA ALA A 295 -9.76 -20.71 26.63
C ALA A 295 -10.13 -21.38 25.28
N ALA A 296 -11.20 -22.19 25.28
CA ALA A 296 -11.69 -22.84 24.06
C ALA A 296 -12.37 -21.84 23.12
N VAL A 297 -13.03 -20.82 23.65
CA VAL A 297 -13.60 -19.73 22.84
C VAL A 297 -12.50 -18.94 22.14
N SER A 298 -11.41 -18.63 22.84
CA SER A 298 -10.26 -17.91 22.26
C SER A 298 -9.65 -18.69 21.08
N ASP A 299 -9.46 -20.01 21.23
CA ASP A 299 -8.92 -20.87 20.16
C ASP A 299 -9.91 -21.04 18.99
N LEU A 300 -11.21 -21.18 19.29
CA LEU A 300 -12.26 -21.23 18.25
C LEU A 300 -12.23 -19.96 17.40
N VAL A 301 -12.03 -18.79 18.00
CA VAL A 301 -11.96 -17.54 17.23
C VAL A 301 -10.63 -17.40 16.48
N GLN A 302 -9.51 -17.80 17.08
CA GLN A 302 -8.19 -17.61 16.50
C GLN A 302 -7.91 -18.58 15.34
N HIS A 303 -8.35 -19.83 15.47
CA HIS A 303 -8.02 -20.90 14.53
C HIS A 303 -9.28 -21.64 14.06
N GLY A 304 -10.19 -21.98 14.99
CA GLY A 304 -11.34 -22.85 14.71
C GLY A 304 -12.31 -22.29 13.66
N ALA A 305 -12.64 -21.01 13.68
CA ALA A 305 -13.62 -20.39 12.77
C ALA A 305 -13.17 -20.45 11.30
N THR A 306 -11.88 -20.23 11.05
CA THR A 306 -11.28 -20.35 9.72
C THR A 306 -11.28 -21.80 9.23
N VAL A 307 -10.88 -22.74 10.11
CA VAL A 307 -10.85 -24.18 9.80
C VAL A 307 -12.25 -24.73 9.54
N LEU A 308 -13.24 -24.33 10.34
CA LEU A 308 -14.64 -24.74 10.19
C LEU A 308 -15.28 -24.15 8.92
N SER A 309 -14.99 -22.88 8.60
CA SER A 309 -15.48 -22.24 7.38
C SER A 309 -14.93 -22.93 6.12
N ALA A 310 -13.66 -23.35 6.13
CA ALA A 310 -13.06 -24.12 5.04
C ALA A 310 -13.73 -25.49 4.83
N ALA A 311 -14.35 -26.05 5.88
CA ALA A 311 -15.15 -27.27 5.84
C ALA A 311 -16.65 -27.01 5.57
N SER A 312 -17.02 -25.82 5.07
CA SER A 312 -18.40 -25.41 4.78
C SER A 312 -19.33 -25.29 6.00
N VAL A 313 -18.78 -25.25 7.21
CA VAL A 313 -19.52 -25.02 8.47
C VAL A 313 -19.48 -23.53 8.80
N THR A 314 -20.64 -22.88 8.81
CA THR A 314 -20.70 -21.45 9.11
C THR A 314 -20.62 -21.24 10.62
N VAL A 315 -19.72 -20.36 11.09
CA VAL A 315 -19.63 -19.95 12.50
C VAL A 315 -20.12 -18.52 12.66
N LEU A 316 -21.07 -18.29 13.56
CA LEU A 316 -21.59 -16.97 13.91
C LEU A 316 -21.07 -16.55 15.29
N LEU A 317 -20.28 -15.48 15.31
CA LEU A 317 -19.74 -14.88 16.54
C LEU A 317 -20.66 -13.74 17.03
N PRO A 318 -20.64 -13.40 18.33
CA PRO A 318 -21.35 -12.24 18.87
C PRO A 318 -20.96 -10.92 18.18
N ARG A 319 -21.86 -9.94 18.19
CA ARG A 319 -21.66 -8.62 17.53
C ARG A 319 -20.50 -7.82 18.16
N ALA A 320 -20.19 -8.05 19.42
CA ALA A 320 -19.13 -7.39 20.18
C ALA A 320 -17.85 -8.25 20.21
N TRP A 321 -17.32 -8.65 19.05
CA TRP A 321 -16.00 -9.29 18.98
C TRP A 321 -15.06 -8.44 18.13
N ARG A 322 -14.55 -7.35 18.71
CA ARG A 322 -13.50 -6.54 18.09
C ARG A 322 -12.15 -6.96 18.68
N VAL A 323 -11.24 -7.39 17.81
CA VAL A 323 -9.82 -7.45 18.15
C VAL A 323 -9.32 -6.01 18.14
N VAL A 324 -8.88 -5.54 19.30
CA VAL A 324 -8.47 -4.14 19.45
C VAL A 324 -7.08 -4.11 20.03
N GLU A 325 -6.15 -3.54 19.26
CA GLU A 325 -4.78 -3.35 19.73
C GLU A 325 -4.75 -2.23 20.79
N PRO A 326 -4.13 -2.45 21.95
CA PRO A 326 -3.93 -1.39 22.93
C PRO A 326 -3.02 -0.32 22.34
N THR A 327 -3.33 0.95 22.59
CA THR A 327 -2.52 2.09 22.16
C THR A 327 -2.25 3.01 23.34
N VAL A 328 -1.12 3.72 23.33
CA VAL A 328 -0.85 4.81 24.28
C VAL A 328 -1.23 6.12 23.62
N ARG A 329 -2.10 6.88 24.28
CA ARG A 329 -2.45 8.26 23.95
C ARG A 329 -1.68 9.21 24.86
N VAL A 330 -1.22 10.33 24.31
CA VAL A 330 -0.46 11.34 25.06
C VAL A 330 -1.29 12.62 25.11
N ARG A 331 -1.50 13.17 26.30
CA ARG A 331 -2.09 14.50 26.51
C ARG A 331 -1.01 15.43 27.02
N VAL A 332 -0.81 16.55 26.34
CA VAL A 332 0.17 17.57 26.72
C VAL A 332 -0.57 18.85 27.12
N SER A 333 -0.31 19.37 28.30
CA SER A 333 -0.88 20.63 28.79
C SER A 333 0.19 21.69 28.99
N SER A 334 -0.16 22.91 28.59
CA SER A 334 0.63 24.10 28.87
C SER A 334 -0.30 25.27 29.19
N PRO A 335 0.21 26.37 29.76
CA PRO A 335 -0.53 27.63 29.81
C PRO A 335 -0.94 28.13 28.42
N ASP A 336 -1.94 29.02 28.34
CA ASP A 336 -2.42 29.58 27.06
C ASP A 336 -1.37 30.46 26.37
N VAL A 337 -0.55 31.15 27.16
CA VAL A 337 0.51 32.03 26.67
C VAL A 337 1.87 31.47 27.10
N PRO A 338 2.82 31.29 26.17
CA PRO A 338 4.17 30.88 26.52
C PRO A 338 4.86 31.99 27.35
N ALA A 339 5.79 31.59 28.22
CA ALA A 339 6.64 32.51 28.98
C ALA A 339 7.30 33.55 28.06
N ALA A 340 7.37 34.81 28.52
CA ALA A 340 7.87 35.91 27.72
C ALA A 340 9.33 35.68 27.27
N PRO A 341 9.72 36.10 26.04
CA PRO A 341 11.09 35.98 25.56
C PRO A 341 12.03 36.82 26.45
N GLY A 342 12.74 36.16 27.37
CA GLY A 342 13.57 36.79 28.38
C GLY A 342 13.60 36.03 29.72
N GLU A 343 12.59 35.21 30.00
CA GLU A 343 12.67 34.20 31.06
C GLU A 343 13.63 33.08 30.67
N ALA A 344 14.27 32.43 31.65
CA ALA A 344 15.39 31.49 31.46
C ALA A 344 15.07 30.21 30.66
N ARG A 345 13.88 30.11 30.06
CA ARG A 345 13.37 28.94 29.32
C ARG A 345 12.77 29.38 27.99
N THR A 346 13.41 29.00 26.89
CA THR A 346 12.96 29.28 25.51
C THR A 346 13.13 28.04 24.63
N GLY A 347 12.35 27.90 23.56
CA GLY A 347 12.43 26.76 22.65
C GLY A 347 12.03 25.45 23.33
N LEU A 348 12.85 24.41 23.22
CA LEU A 348 12.52 23.11 23.80
C LEU A 348 12.59 23.05 25.33
N ASP A 349 13.08 24.10 25.98
CA ASP A 349 13.19 24.18 27.45
C ASP A 349 11.90 24.68 28.13
N HIS A 350 10.86 24.98 27.37
CA HIS A 350 9.53 25.27 27.92
C HIS A 350 9.02 24.08 28.74
N LEU A 351 8.51 24.36 29.94
CA LEU A 351 7.86 23.34 30.75
C LEU A 351 6.47 23.01 30.21
N VAL A 352 6.19 21.72 30.15
CA VAL A 352 4.89 21.14 29.81
C VAL A 352 4.55 20.10 30.86
N GLU A 353 3.26 20.00 31.15
CA GLU A 353 2.71 18.85 31.84
C GLU A 353 2.29 17.84 30.77
N PHE A 354 2.48 16.56 31.04
CA PHE A 354 2.01 15.53 30.15
C PHE A 354 1.44 14.36 30.94
N ASP A 355 0.40 13.77 30.39
CA ASP A 355 -0.22 12.54 30.89
C ASP A 355 -0.29 11.53 29.76
N MET A 356 -0.15 10.26 30.10
CA MET A 356 -0.21 9.16 29.16
C MET A 356 -1.31 8.21 29.59
N GLU A 357 -2.18 7.85 28.67
CA GLU A 357 -3.34 7.00 28.92
C GLU A 357 -3.32 5.82 27.94
N VAL A 358 -3.73 4.62 28.39
CA VAL A 358 -3.92 3.47 27.48
C VAL A 358 -5.34 3.49 26.95
N ALA A 359 -5.50 3.29 25.65
CA ALA A 359 -6.78 3.16 24.99
C ALA A 359 -6.88 1.84 24.25
N LEU A 360 -8.06 1.23 24.30
CA LEU A 360 -8.46 0.12 23.43
C LEU A 360 -9.42 0.69 22.39
N GLY A 361 -8.89 0.94 21.19
CA GLY A 361 -9.65 1.55 20.10
C GLY A 361 -10.00 2.98 20.46
N ASP A 362 -11.29 3.29 20.55
CA ASP A 362 -11.77 4.62 20.95
C ASP A 362 -11.92 4.80 22.47
N THR A 363 -11.84 3.70 23.23
CA THR A 363 -12.11 3.70 24.67
C THR A 363 -10.83 3.89 25.47
N VAL A 364 -10.70 5.03 26.15
CA VAL A 364 -9.63 5.28 27.12
C VAL A 364 -9.90 4.53 28.42
N LEU A 365 -8.91 3.77 28.89
CA LEU A 365 -8.96 2.99 30.12
C LEU A 365 -8.64 3.86 31.34
N ARG A 366 -9.46 3.76 32.38
CA ARG A 366 -9.17 4.37 33.68
C ARG A 366 -8.01 3.62 34.36
N PRO A 367 -7.23 4.28 35.23
CA PRO A 367 -6.14 3.62 35.96
C PRO A 367 -6.54 2.32 36.67
N GLY A 368 -7.69 2.31 37.35
CA GLY A 368 -8.20 1.11 38.01
C GLY A 368 -8.65 0.00 37.05
N GLU A 369 -9.19 0.36 35.87
CA GLU A 369 -9.53 -0.60 34.82
C GLU A 369 -8.26 -1.23 34.26
N LEU A 370 -7.24 -0.42 33.92
CA LEU A 370 -5.96 -0.91 33.40
C LEU A 370 -5.26 -1.86 34.39
N ASP A 371 -5.24 -1.54 35.68
CA ASP A 371 -4.64 -2.40 36.71
C ASP A 371 -5.41 -3.71 36.91
N GLU A 372 -6.72 -3.70 36.74
CA GLU A 372 -7.54 -4.92 36.76
C GLU A 372 -7.24 -5.80 35.54
N LEU A 373 -7.20 -5.21 34.36
CA LEU A 373 -6.94 -5.92 33.10
C LEU A 373 -5.51 -6.49 33.04
N ALA A 374 -4.52 -5.73 33.52
CA ALA A 374 -3.14 -6.20 33.62
C ALA A 374 -3.00 -7.43 34.54
N ARG A 375 -3.87 -7.58 35.56
CA ARG A 375 -3.84 -8.72 36.49
C ARG A 375 -4.56 -9.96 35.97
N ARG A 376 -5.47 -9.83 35.01
CA ARG A 376 -6.16 -10.98 34.41
C ARG A 376 -5.22 -11.75 33.48
N GLN A 377 -5.37 -13.08 33.46
CA GLN A 377 -4.61 -13.98 32.58
C GLN A 377 -5.32 -14.24 31.24
N SER A 378 -6.51 -13.67 31.03
CA SER A 378 -7.32 -13.85 29.83
C SER A 378 -7.12 -12.65 28.89
N ASP A 379 -6.95 -12.94 27.59
CA ASP A 379 -6.94 -11.93 26.51
C ASP A 379 -8.36 -11.43 26.16
N LEU A 380 -9.38 -12.01 26.80
CA LEU A 380 -10.77 -11.65 26.61
C LEU A 380 -11.25 -10.80 27.78
N VAL A 381 -11.68 -9.58 27.46
CA VAL A 381 -12.01 -8.56 28.45
C VAL A 381 -13.41 -8.00 28.21
N LYS A 382 -14.29 -8.00 29.21
CA LYS A 382 -15.56 -7.26 29.17
C LYS A 382 -15.32 -5.81 29.59
N LEU A 383 -15.29 -4.87 28.63
CA LEU A 383 -15.16 -3.43 28.85
C LEU A 383 -16.50 -2.73 28.66
N ARG A 384 -17.02 -2.14 29.74
CA ARG A 384 -18.28 -1.36 29.74
C ARG A 384 -19.47 -2.11 29.11
N GLY A 385 -19.54 -3.42 29.30
CA GLY A 385 -20.60 -4.27 28.78
C GLY A 385 -20.29 -4.97 27.45
N GLU A 386 -19.19 -4.61 26.77
CA GLU A 386 -18.79 -5.22 25.49
C GLU A 386 -17.55 -6.11 25.67
N TRP A 387 -17.53 -7.28 25.05
CA TRP A 387 -16.34 -8.13 25.03
C TRP A 387 -15.32 -7.60 24.00
N VAL A 388 -14.06 -7.47 24.41
CA VAL A 388 -12.96 -6.99 23.59
C VAL A 388 -11.80 -7.96 23.77
N ARG A 389 -11.21 -8.39 22.65
CA ARG A 389 -9.96 -9.15 22.70
C ARG A 389 -8.79 -8.17 22.63
N ALA A 390 -7.96 -8.17 23.66
CA ALA A 390 -6.76 -7.34 23.77
C ALA A 390 -5.60 -8.20 24.28
N ASP A 391 -4.39 -7.95 23.77
CA ASP A 391 -3.18 -8.66 24.22
C ASP A 391 -2.90 -8.34 25.70
N GLY A 392 -3.04 -9.35 26.57
CA GLY A 392 -2.82 -9.19 28.01
C GLY A 392 -1.36 -8.90 28.38
N VAL A 393 -0.39 -9.34 27.57
CA VAL A 393 1.04 -9.00 27.77
C VAL A 393 1.26 -7.52 27.46
N ALA A 394 0.74 -7.05 26.33
CA ALA A 394 0.81 -5.65 25.92
C ALA A 394 0.17 -4.71 26.95
N LEU A 395 -0.99 -5.08 27.51
CA LEU A 395 -1.66 -4.30 28.56
C LEU A 395 -0.85 -4.25 29.87
N ARG A 396 -0.23 -5.36 30.28
CA ARG A 396 0.66 -5.40 31.45
C ARG A 396 1.89 -4.52 31.27
N ASP A 397 2.53 -4.61 30.11
CA ASP A 397 3.72 -3.83 29.82
C ASP A 397 3.38 -2.34 29.71
N ALA A 398 2.23 -1.99 29.11
CA ALA A 398 1.74 -0.62 29.07
C ALA A 398 1.41 -0.07 30.46
N ALA A 399 0.78 -0.86 31.34
CA ALA A 399 0.53 -0.49 32.73
C ALA A 399 1.84 -0.21 33.50
N ARG A 400 2.84 -1.08 33.32
CA ARG A 400 4.18 -0.89 33.91
C ARG A 400 4.84 0.37 33.38
N TYR A 401 4.80 0.60 32.07
CA TYR A 401 5.37 1.77 31.41
C TYR A 401 4.76 3.09 31.94
N LEU A 402 3.43 3.13 32.08
CA LEU A 402 2.70 4.29 32.60
C LEU A 402 3.00 4.58 34.07
N SER A 403 3.07 3.53 34.91
CA SER A 403 3.34 3.69 36.34
C SER A 403 4.69 4.38 36.64
N ALA A 404 5.67 4.21 35.75
CA ALA A 404 7.00 4.80 35.88
C ALA A 404 7.09 6.27 35.44
N ARG A 405 6.01 6.86 34.89
CA ARG A 405 6.06 8.13 34.11
C ARG A 405 4.95 9.14 34.41
N ARG A 406 4.23 9.00 35.52
CA ARG A 406 3.11 9.90 35.84
C ARG A 406 3.55 11.28 36.32
N GLY A 407 3.11 12.32 35.61
CA GLY A 407 2.77 13.63 36.19
C GLY A 407 3.90 14.57 36.59
N ASP A 408 5.16 14.29 36.23
CA ASP A 408 6.25 15.23 36.53
C ASP A 408 6.35 16.33 35.44
N PRO A 409 6.37 17.62 35.82
CA PRO A 409 6.66 18.71 34.90
C PRO A 409 8.00 18.47 34.21
N ALA A 410 7.98 18.37 32.88
CA ALA A 410 9.18 18.14 32.09
C ALA A 410 9.33 19.23 31.03
N THR A 411 10.55 19.39 30.52
CA THR A 411 10.73 20.23 29.33
C THR A 411 10.13 19.54 28.11
N LEU A 412 9.68 20.31 27.13
CA LEU A 412 9.23 19.77 25.84
C LEU A 412 10.30 18.87 25.20
N ALA A 413 11.58 19.22 25.34
CA ALA A 413 12.71 18.38 24.94
C ALA A 413 12.72 17.02 25.62
N ALA A 414 12.44 16.96 26.93
CA ALA A 414 12.44 15.72 27.68
C ALA A 414 11.25 14.82 27.26
N LEU A 415 10.06 15.39 27.05
CA LEU A 415 8.90 14.67 26.54
C LEU A 415 9.18 14.07 25.15
N LEU A 416 9.62 14.89 24.20
CA LEU A 416 9.91 14.43 22.83
C LEU A 416 11.01 13.36 22.83
N ARG A 417 12.06 13.54 23.65
CA ARG A 417 13.13 12.55 23.78
C ARG A 417 12.65 11.26 24.44
N ALA A 418 11.75 11.33 25.42
CA ALA A 418 11.17 10.14 26.05
C ALA A 418 10.38 9.33 25.01
N LEU A 419 9.48 10.00 24.26
CA LEU A 419 8.74 9.37 23.16
C LEU A 419 9.67 8.84 22.06
N ALA A 420 10.79 9.51 21.79
CA ALA A 420 11.73 9.10 20.75
C ALA A 420 12.62 7.91 21.16
N THR A 421 13.07 7.88 22.42
CA THR A 421 14.17 6.98 22.85
C THR A 421 13.77 5.90 23.84
N ASP A 422 12.59 6.00 24.46
CA ASP A 422 12.01 4.96 25.30
C ASP A 422 10.56 4.70 24.84
N PRO A 423 10.39 3.95 23.73
CA PRO A 423 9.10 3.80 23.11
C PRO A 423 8.12 3.10 24.04
N PRO A 424 6.83 3.47 24.01
CA PRO A 424 5.82 2.69 24.70
C PRO A 424 5.84 1.24 24.19
N PRO A 425 5.56 0.25 25.05
CA PRO A 425 5.52 -1.16 24.67
C PRO A 425 4.33 -1.50 23.76
N VAL A 426 3.43 -0.53 23.55
CA VAL A 426 2.29 -0.60 22.64
C VAL A 426 2.31 0.61 21.70
N PRO A 427 1.65 0.54 20.54
CA PRO A 427 1.68 1.63 19.56
C PRO A 427 1.24 2.98 20.13
N LEU A 428 1.86 4.04 19.64
CA LEU A 428 1.42 5.41 19.92
C LEU A 428 0.15 5.70 19.10
N GLY A 429 -0.95 6.00 19.78
CA GLY A 429 -2.20 6.43 19.18
C GLY A 429 -2.21 7.95 18.93
N SER A 430 -3.22 8.64 19.47
CA SER A 430 -3.35 10.10 19.32
C SER A 430 -2.48 10.88 20.31
N VAL A 431 -1.91 12.00 19.85
CA VAL A 431 -1.34 13.05 20.70
C VAL A 431 -2.33 14.21 20.73
N SER A 432 -2.73 14.64 21.93
CA SER A 432 -3.64 15.76 22.14
C SER A 432 -2.93 16.84 22.98
N ALA A 433 -3.28 18.10 22.76
CA ALA A 433 -2.60 19.22 23.39
C ALA A 433 -3.54 20.37 23.77
N THR A 434 -3.23 21.06 24.88
CA THR A 434 -3.96 22.23 25.39
C THR A 434 -3.02 23.42 25.65
N GLY A 435 -3.56 24.64 25.66
CA GLY A 435 -2.76 25.87 25.77
C GLY A 435 -1.94 26.15 24.50
N TRP A 436 -0.77 26.79 24.65
CA TRP A 436 0.10 27.10 23.50
C TRP A 436 0.55 25.83 22.74
N VAL A 437 0.81 24.70 23.41
CA VAL A 437 1.20 23.45 22.70
C VAL A 437 0.10 22.88 21.80
N LYS A 438 -1.16 23.32 21.94
CA LYS A 438 -2.26 22.93 21.03
C LYS A 438 -1.93 23.24 19.57
N ALA A 439 -1.33 24.39 19.28
CA ALA A 439 -0.97 24.73 17.90
C ALA A 439 0.27 23.98 17.37
N LEU A 440 0.94 23.21 18.22
CA LEU A 440 2.09 22.37 17.87
C LEU A 440 1.66 20.91 17.62
N PHE A 441 0.76 20.36 18.43
CA PHE A 441 0.34 18.94 18.36
C PHE A 441 -1.15 18.71 18.06
N GLY A 442 -1.97 19.76 18.00
CA GLY A 442 -3.41 19.66 17.76
C GLY A 442 -3.80 19.68 16.28
N GLU A 443 -5.10 19.51 16.02
CA GLU A 443 -5.68 19.49 14.67
C GLU A 443 -5.68 20.88 14.00
N GLU A 444 -5.80 21.96 14.78
CA GLU A 444 -5.61 23.33 14.32
C GLU A 444 -4.12 23.68 14.34
N SER A 445 -3.53 23.80 13.16
CA SER A 445 -2.10 24.08 13.02
C SER A 445 -1.81 25.55 13.34
N ALA A 446 -0.62 25.84 13.85
CA ALA A 446 -0.09 27.21 13.86
C ALA A 446 -0.11 27.88 12.47
N ALA A 447 -0.11 27.10 11.40
CA ALA A 447 -0.26 27.58 10.02
C ALA A 447 -1.63 28.22 9.73
N ASP A 448 -2.67 27.91 10.53
CA ASP A 448 -4.04 28.41 10.35
C ASP A 448 -4.26 29.76 11.04
N ARG A 449 -3.30 30.23 11.86
CA ARG A 449 -3.34 31.55 12.49
C ARG A 449 -3.01 32.61 11.45
N ALA A 450 -4.00 33.35 10.96
CA ALA A 450 -3.81 34.36 9.92
C ALA A 450 -2.77 35.43 10.29
N VAL A 451 -1.59 35.37 9.66
CA VAL A 451 -0.60 36.45 9.68
C VAL A 451 -0.71 37.27 8.40
N GLN A 452 -0.82 38.58 8.53
CA GLN A 452 -0.70 39.50 7.40
C GLN A 452 0.75 39.59 6.92
N ALA A 453 0.93 39.69 5.60
CA ALA A 453 2.22 40.00 5.00
C ALA A 453 2.79 41.31 5.62
N PRO A 454 4.09 41.34 5.95
CA PRO A 454 4.70 42.53 6.54
C PRO A 454 4.73 43.69 5.53
N ARG A 455 4.61 44.92 6.02
CA ARG A 455 4.49 46.12 5.18
C ARG A 455 5.76 46.40 4.38
N GLY A 456 6.92 46.02 4.90
CA GLY A 456 8.21 46.19 4.23
C GLY A 456 8.54 45.14 3.15
N LEU A 457 7.62 44.21 2.84
CA LEU A 457 7.82 43.19 1.81
C LEU A 457 7.20 43.66 0.49
N ASP A 458 8.01 43.76 -0.56
CA ASP A 458 7.62 44.09 -1.93
C ASP A 458 7.29 42.81 -2.72
N ALA A 459 6.33 42.04 -2.20
CA ALA A 459 5.83 40.81 -2.80
C ALA A 459 4.42 40.48 -2.31
N GLU A 460 3.58 39.98 -3.21
CA GLU A 460 2.30 39.38 -2.85
C GLU A 460 2.50 37.90 -2.54
N LEU A 461 2.25 37.51 -1.27
CA LEU A 461 2.36 36.13 -0.83
C LEU A 461 1.07 35.39 -1.14
N ARG A 462 1.19 34.21 -1.76
CA ARG A 462 0.06 33.28 -1.96
C ARG A 462 -0.44 32.74 -0.62
N ASP A 463 -1.68 32.24 -0.57
CA ASP A 463 -2.31 31.72 0.66
C ASP A 463 -1.45 30.69 1.39
N TYR A 464 -0.88 29.72 0.67
CA TYR A 464 0.01 28.75 1.31
C TYR A 464 1.28 29.45 1.83
N GLN A 465 1.85 30.43 1.14
CA GLN A 465 3.03 31.16 1.61
C GLN A 465 2.71 31.98 2.88
N LEU A 466 1.49 32.54 2.99
CA LEU A 466 0.99 33.18 4.20
C LEU A 466 0.82 32.18 5.35
N ARG A 467 0.27 30.99 5.10
CA ARG A 467 0.20 29.91 6.11
C ARG A 467 1.61 29.48 6.56
N GLY A 468 2.54 29.40 5.62
CA GLY A 468 3.94 29.06 5.90
C GLY A 468 4.66 30.15 6.71
N LEU A 469 4.43 31.42 6.39
CA LEU A 469 4.90 32.56 7.20
C LEU A 469 4.29 32.54 8.60
N SER A 470 3.01 32.20 8.72
CA SER A 470 2.30 32.10 10.01
C SER A 470 2.93 31.03 10.89
N TRP A 471 3.16 29.84 10.33
CA TRP A 471 3.86 28.75 10.99
C TRP A 471 5.29 29.12 11.37
N LEU A 472 6.08 29.68 10.45
CA LEU A 472 7.46 30.13 10.72
C LEU A 472 7.52 31.20 11.81
N SER A 473 6.59 32.16 11.81
CA SER A 473 6.49 33.20 12.84
C SER A 473 6.19 32.57 14.19
N TYR A 474 5.28 31.59 14.25
CA TYR A 474 4.94 30.89 15.49
C TYR A 474 6.12 30.13 16.08
N MET A 475 6.82 29.34 15.25
CA MET A 475 8.02 28.60 15.66
C MET A 475 9.12 29.56 16.16
N SER A 476 9.30 30.67 15.45
CA SER A 476 10.23 31.73 15.83
C SER A 476 9.86 32.42 17.15
N ASP A 477 8.57 32.71 17.38
CA ASP A 477 8.12 33.37 18.61
C ASP A 477 8.36 32.46 19.83
N LEU A 478 8.17 31.14 19.68
CA LEU A 478 8.47 30.14 20.71
C LEU A 478 9.96 29.82 20.89
N GLY A 479 10.80 30.16 19.90
CA GLY A 479 12.21 29.76 19.86
C GLY A 479 12.42 28.29 19.49
N LEU A 480 11.41 27.65 18.89
CA LEU A 480 11.49 26.26 18.40
C LEU A 480 12.05 26.27 16.99
N GLY A 481 13.05 25.42 16.70
CA GLY A 481 13.57 25.31 15.35
C GLY A 481 12.56 24.68 14.38
N ALA A 482 12.71 24.99 13.10
CA ALA A 482 11.75 24.58 12.07
C ALA A 482 12.44 24.13 10.78
N MET A 483 11.87 23.10 10.14
CA MET A 483 12.26 22.62 8.82
C MET A 483 11.15 22.94 7.81
N LEU A 484 11.44 23.85 6.88
CA LEU A 484 10.57 24.14 5.75
C LEU A 484 11.00 23.27 4.56
N ALA A 485 10.24 22.21 4.34
CA ALA A 485 10.49 21.14 3.39
C ALA A 485 9.57 21.20 2.16
N ASP A 486 9.09 22.39 1.80
CA ASP A 486 8.28 22.59 0.59
C ASP A 486 9.02 22.15 -0.66
N ASP A 487 8.28 21.61 -1.63
CA ASP A 487 8.77 21.32 -2.96
C ASP A 487 9.47 22.55 -3.56
N MET A 488 10.48 22.25 -4.36
CA MET A 488 11.32 23.29 -4.89
C MET A 488 10.55 24.17 -5.86
N GLY A 489 10.56 25.48 -5.61
CA GLY A 489 9.84 26.42 -6.46
C GLY A 489 8.58 27.01 -5.84
N LEU A 490 8.15 26.50 -4.68
CA LEU A 490 7.07 27.08 -3.87
C LEU A 490 7.48 28.34 -3.07
N GLY A 491 8.66 28.92 -3.38
CA GLY A 491 9.08 30.18 -2.76
C GLY A 491 9.46 30.08 -1.28
N LYS A 492 10.32 29.11 -0.90
CA LYS A 492 10.89 29.05 0.46
C LYS A 492 11.66 30.32 0.83
N THR A 493 12.44 30.85 -0.11
CA THR A 493 13.24 32.07 0.07
C THR A 493 12.38 33.29 0.40
N VAL A 494 11.31 33.55 -0.36
CA VAL A 494 10.42 34.68 -0.09
C VAL A 494 9.68 34.55 1.26
N GLN A 495 9.33 33.33 1.68
CA GLN A 495 8.76 33.09 3.01
C GLN A 495 9.74 33.43 4.13
N VAL A 496 11.03 33.11 3.98
CA VAL A 496 12.08 33.49 4.94
C VAL A 496 12.32 35.00 4.92
N LEU A 497 12.39 35.63 3.75
CA LEU A 497 12.53 37.09 3.66
C LEU A 497 11.35 37.81 4.34
N ALA A 498 10.13 37.33 4.15
CA ALA A 498 8.95 37.85 4.85
C ALA A 498 9.05 37.69 6.37
N LEU A 499 9.57 36.56 6.86
CA LEU A 499 9.84 36.37 8.28
C LEU A 499 10.84 37.40 8.82
N GLU A 500 11.91 37.68 8.07
CA GLU A 500 12.94 38.64 8.47
C GLU A 500 12.43 40.09 8.48
N VAL A 501 11.67 40.50 7.45
CA VAL A 501 11.02 41.82 7.42
C VAL A 501 10.08 41.97 8.62
N ARG A 502 9.25 40.96 8.89
CA ARG A 502 8.34 40.97 10.04
C ARG A 502 9.10 41.07 11.38
N ALA A 503 10.22 40.36 11.51
CA ALA A 503 11.04 40.43 12.72
C ALA A 503 11.61 41.85 12.92
N ARG A 504 12.02 42.53 11.85
CA ARG A 504 12.49 43.92 11.90
C ARG A 504 11.38 44.90 12.27
N GLU A 505 10.18 44.74 11.71
CA GLU A 505 9.00 45.54 12.10
C GLU A 505 8.63 45.37 13.58
N ARG A 506 8.91 44.19 14.16
CA ARG A 506 8.74 43.88 15.59
C ARG A 506 9.94 44.28 16.46
N GLY A 507 10.94 44.97 15.90
CA GLY A 507 12.08 45.52 16.65
C GLY A 507 13.25 44.57 16.87
N ALA A 508 13.35 43.45 16.15
CA ALA A 508 14.53 42.58 16.22
C ALA A 508 15.77 43.34 15.74
N THR A 509 16.87 43.30 16.49
CA THR A 509 18.12 44.03 16.17
C THR A 509 19.27 43.12 15.75
N ARG A 510 19.19 41.81 16.02
CA ARG A 510 20.26 40.85 15.68
C ARG A 510 20.15 40.38 14.22
N PRO A 511 21.28 40.11 13.55
CA PRO A 511 21.30 39.65 12.16
C PRO A 511 20.86 38.21 12.01
N THR A 512 20.41 37.85 10.81
CA THR A 512 20.13 36.47 10.40
C THR A 512 21.26 35.98 9.47
N LEU A 513 21.82 34.82 9.77
CA LEU A 513 22.84 34.18 8.95
C LEU A 513 22.21 33.12 8.05
N VAL A 514 22.34 33.28 6.74
CA VAL A 514 21.95 32.27 5.74
C VAL A 514 23.21 31.57 5.23
N VAL A 515 23.22 30.25 5.39
CA VAL A 515 24.26 29.37 4.88
C VAL A 515 23.66 28.60 3.72
N CYS A 516 24.20 28.79 2.52
CA CYS A 516 23.64 28.22 1.30
C CYS A 516 24.72 27.70 0.36
N PRO A 517 24.39 26.88 -0.66
CA PRO A 517 25.35 26.51 -1.69
C PRO A 517 25.88 27.73 -2.44
N MET A 518 27.14 27.68 -2.90
CA MET A 518 27.79 28.82 -3.58
C MET A 518 26.94 29.35 -4.75
N SER A 519 26.36 28.42 -5.50
CA SER A 519 25.47 28.64 -6.65
C SER A 519 24.21 29.46 -6.36
N VAL A 520 23.73 29.53 -5.12
CA VAL A 520 22.47 30.22 -4.77
C VAL A 520 22.68 31.50 -3.98
N VAL A 521 23.92 31.83 -3.60
CA VAL A 521 24.26 33.08 -2.89
C VAL A 521 23.75 34.31 -3.67
N GLY A 522 24.02 34.37 -4.97
CA GLY A 522 23.56 35.46 -5.82
C GLY A 522 22.04 35.49 -6.00
N ASN A 523 21.37 34.32 -5.89
CA ASN A 523 19.92 34.27 -5.92
C ASN A 523 19.30 34.89 -4.66
N TRP A 524 19.83 34.55 -3.48
CA TRP A 524 19.44 35.18 -2.22
C TRP A 524 19.63 36.69 -2.23
N GLU A 525 20.77 37.16 -2.75
CA GLU A 525 21.06 38.60 -2.88
C GLU A 525 20.04 39.32 -3.78
N ARG A 526 19.74 38.75 -4.97
CA ARG A 526 18.74 39.31 -5.88
C ARG A 526 17.31 39.25 -5.32
N GLU A 527 16.92 38.14 -4.72
CA GLU A 527 15.59 38.00 -4.13
C GLU A 527 15.40 38.93 -2.93
N ALA A 528 16.44 39.11 -2.09
CA ALA A 528 16.40 40.09 -1.01
C ALA A 528 16.28 41.52 -1.55
N ALA A 529 17.07 41.90 -2.57
CA ALA A 529 16.98 43.22 -3.19
C ALA A 529 15.62 43.47 -3.86
N ARG A 530 15.00 42.43 -4.43
CA ARG A 530 13.70 42.51 -5.09
C ARG A 530 12.54 42.57 -4.09
N PHE A 531 12.47 41.62 -3.16
CA PHE A 531 11.30 41.42 -2.31
C PHE A 531 11.41 42.11 -0.94
N ALA A 532 12.62 42.43 -0.49
CA ALA A 532 12.85 43.06 0.80
C ALA A 532 13.95 44.14 0.72
N PRO A 533 13.78 45.17 -0.13
CA PRO A 533 14.82 46.18 -0.40
C PRO A 533 15.26 46.97 0.84
N GLY A 534 14.44 46.99 1.90
CA GLY A 534 14.79 47.61 3.18
C GLY A 534 15.78 46.81 4.04
N LEU A 535 16.08 45.56 3.71
CA LEU A 535 17.05 44.74 4.46
C LEU A 535 18.48 45.01 4.01
N ARG A 536 19.38 45.28 4.95
CA ARG A 536 20.81 45.40 4.67
C ARG A 536 21.43 44.01 4.55
N VAL A 537 21.84 43.65 3.33
CA VAL A 537 22.44 42.34 3.02
C VAL A 537 23.96 42.44 2.96
N HIS A 538 24.66 41.53 3.64
CA HIS A 538 26.11 41.37 3.53
C HIS A 538 26.47 39.97 3.03
N VAL A 539 27.21 39.90 1.93
CA VAL A 539 27.76 38.65 1.40
C VAL A 539 29.16 38.42 1.97
N HIS A 540 29.27 37.45 2.90
CA HIS A 540 30.55 37.01 3.47
C HIS A 540 31.20 35.97 2.55
N HIS A 541 31.88 36.44 1.50
CA HIS A 541 32.52 35.59 0.51
C HIS A 541 33.80 36.23 -0.09
N GLY A 542 34.69 35.39 -0.63
CA GLY A 542 35.90 35.83 -1.33
C GLY A 542 37.16 35.97 -0.47
N ALA A 543 38.29 36.22 -1.13
CA ALA A 543 39.60 36.32 -0.48
C ALA A 543 39.76 37.60 0.37
N GLY A 544 39.11 38.71 -0.03
CA GLY A 544 39.13 39.99 0.69
C GLY A 544 37.97 40.15 1.69
N ARG A 545 37.32 39.06 2.11
CA ARG A 545 36.22 39.14 3.08
C ARG A 545 36.73 39.63 4.45
N PRO A 546 35.91 40.39 5.20
CA PRO A 546 36.32 40.92 6.48
C PRO A 546 36.56 39.79 7.51
N HIS A 547 37.49 40.02 8.43
CA HIS A 547 37.85 39.11 9.52
C HIS A 547 37.96 39.89 10.84
N GLY A 548 37.88 39.19 11.97
CA GLY A 548 38.04 39.76 13.31
C GLY A 548 37.00 40.85 13.65
N GLU A 549 37.44 41.96 14.24
CA GLU A 549 36.55 43.07 14.64
C GLU A 549 35.81 43.70 13.44
N VAL A 550 36.44 43.73 12.26
CA VAL A 550 35.81 44.26 11.04
C VAL A 550 34.64 43.39 10.61
N LEU A 551 34.78 42.06 10.74
CA LEU A 551 33.68 41.13 10.49
C LEU A 551 32.55 41.35 11.50
N ALA A 552 32.87 41.47 12.78
CA ALA A 552 31.87 41.70 13.82
C ALA A 552 31.08 43.00 13.58
N ALA A 553 31.76 44.08 13.22
CA ALA A 553 31.13 45.37 12.89
C ALA A 553 30.25 45.28 11.63
N ARG A 554 30.73 44.62 10.56
CA ARG A 554 29.96 44.39 9.32
C ARG A 554 28.70 43.57 9.59
N VAL A 555 28.83 42.48 10.34
CA VAL A 555 27.71 41.59 10.69
C VAL A 555 26.70 42.34 11.58
N GLY A 556 27.16 43.11 12.57
CA GLY A 556 26.29 43.92 13.44
C GLY A 556 25.55 45.05 12.72
N ALA A 557 26.11 45.56 11.62
CA ALA A 557 25.46 46.57 10.77
C ALA A 557 24.54 45.97 9.69
N SER A 558 24.45 44.64 9.58
CA SER A 558 23.67 43.94 8.57
C SER A 558 22.40 43.37 9.17
N ASP A 559 21.37 43.20 8.35
CA ASP A 559 20.14 42.51 8.73
C ASP A 559 20.20 41.04 8.31
N LEU A 560 20.80 40.77 7.15
CA LEU A 560 20.96 39.45 6.55
C LEU A 560 22.42 39.24 6.14
N VAL A 561 23.02 38.14 6.56
CA VAL A 561 24.39 37.75 6.20
C VAL A 561 24.36 36.47 5.38
N LEU A 562 24.93 36.48 4.18
CA LEU A 562 24.98 35.33 3.28
C LEU A 562 26.38 34.71 3.28
N THR A 563 26.48 33.40 3.50
CA THR A 563 27.75 32.66 3.42
C THR A 563 27.53 31.27 2.80
N THR A 564 28.62 30.54 2.57
CA THR A 564 28.59 29.17 2.02
C THR A 564 28.96 28.13 3.07
N TYR A 565 28.52 26.89 2.89
CA TYR A 565 28.90 25.78 3.77
C TYR A 565 30.42 25.61 3.92
N ALA A 566 31.16 25.78 2.83
CA ALA A 566 32.62 25.68 2.83
C ALA A 566 33.27 26.80 3.66
N LEU A 567 32.78 28.03 3.52
CA LEU A 567 33.29 29.17 4.29
C LEU A 567 32.87 29.12 5.76
N LEU A 568 31.65 28.65 6.04
CA LEU A 568 31.20 28.39 7.41
C LEU A 568 32.17 27.45 8.13
N ALA A 569 32.55 26.35 7.49
CA ALA A 569 33.49 25.39 8.09
C ALA A 569 34.88 26.01 8.34
N ARG A 570 35.33 26.90 7.44
CA ARG A 570 36.63 27.58 7.54
C ARG A 570 36.65 28.68 8.60
N ASP A 571 35.60 29.47 8.69
CA ASP A 571 35.53 30.69 9.50
C ASP A 571 34.71 30.49 10.80
N VAL A 572 34.40 29.24 11.16
CA VAL A 572 33.52 28.91 12.28
C VAL A 572 33.97 29.53 13.60
N GLU A 573 35.27 29.64 13.83
CA GLU A 573 35.81 30.14 15.11
C GLU A 573 35.54 31.65 15.28
N GLU A 574 35.45 32.42 14.19
CA GLU A 574 35.01 33.82 14.23
C GLU A 574 33.49 33.91 14.33
N LEU A 575 32.78 33.13 13.49
CA LEU A 575 31.31 33.18 13.41
C LEU A 575 30.63 32.67 14.69
N ARG A 576 31.21 31.70 15.41
CA ARG A 576 30.64 31.17 16.66
C ARG A 576 30.65 32.18 17.82
N GLY A 577 31.48 33.22 17.72
CA GLY A 577 31.54 34.31 18.70
C GLY A 577 30.42 35.34 18.54
N LEU A 578 29.75 35.34 17.38
CA LEU A 578 28.66 36.25 17.06
C LEU A 578 27.31 35.64 17.46
N ARG A 579 26.36 36.50 17.84
CA ARG A 579 25.00 36.10 18.20
C ARG A 579 24.04 36.45 17.08
N PHE A 580 23.41 35.43 16.50
CA PHE A 580 22.42 35.60 15.46
C PHE A 580 20.99 35.54 16.02
N GLU A 581 20.07 36.27 15.40
CA GLU A 581 18.64 36.06 15.61
C GLU A 581 18.25 34.69 15.06
N ARG A 582 18.61 34.45 13.79
CA ARG A 582 18.38 33.18 13.10
C ARG A 582 19.63 32.67 12.40
N VAL A 583 19.75 31.35 12.35
CA VAL A 583 20.61 30.67 11.38
C VAL A 583 19.73 29.84 10.46
N VAL A 584 19.83 30.11 9.16
CA VAL A 584 19.08 29.44 8.10
C VAL A 584 20.05 28.59 7.29
N LEU A 585 19.80 27.29 7.19
CA LEU A 585 20.50 26.41 6.28
C LEU A 585 19.64 26.19 5.04
N ASP A 586 20.06 26.76 3.92
CA ASP A 586 19.42 26.50 2.63
C ASP A 586 20.04 25.28 1.95
N GLU A 587 19.23 24.47 1.29
CA GLU A 587 19.60 23.13 0.80
C GLU A 587 20.27 22.31 1.94
N ALA A 588 19.54 22.15 3.05
CA ALA A 588 20.04 21.55 4.29
C ALA A 588 20.57 20.11 4.13
N GLN A 589 20.31 19.42 3.02
CA GLN A 589 20.96 18.15 2.68
C GLN A 589 22.49 18.25 2.63
N HIS A 590 23.08 19.45 2.50
CA HIS A 590 24.51 19.66 2.65
C HIS A 590 25.08 19.27 4.03
N ILE A 591 24.25 19.19 5.07
CA ILE A 591 24.66 18.74 6.42
C ILE A 591 24.19 17.32 6.77
N LYS A 592 23.77 16.53 5.78
CA LYS A 592 23.21 15.18 5.96
C LYS A 592 24.10 14.21 6.74
N ASN A 593 25.42 14.41 6.69
CA ASN A 593 26.36 13.66 7.50
C ASN A 593 26.90 14.53 8.65
N GLU A 594 26.52 14.16 9.88
CA GLU A 594 26.90 14.88 11.11
C GLU A 594 28.42 14.94 11.35
N ARG A 595 29.20 14.04 10.75
CA ARG A 595 30.65 13.99 10.96
C ARG A 595 31.43 15.01 10.13
N THR A 596 30.80 15.62 9.12
CA THR A 596 31.47 16.58 8.24
C THR A 596 31.85 17.85 8.98
N GLY A 597 32.92 18.52 8.53
CA GLY A 597 33.32 19.82 9.09
C GLY A 597 32.21 20.87 9.00
N GLN A 598 31.42 20.83 7.91
CA GLN A 598 30.29 21.72 7.66
C GLN A 598 29.17 21.51 8.68
N ALA A 599 28.73 20.27 8.91
CA ALA A 599 27.68 19.96 9.89
C ALA A 599 28.11 20.28 11.32
N ARG A 600 29.38 20.00 11.67
CA ARG A 600 29.95 20.38 12.97
C ARG A 600 30.01 21.90 13.15
N ALA A 601 30.37 22.63 12.10
CA ALA A 601 30.45 24.09 12.15
C ALA A 601 29.06 24.73 12.32
N ALA A 602 28.05 24.27 11.59
CA ALA A 602 26.68 24.75 11.72
C ALA A 602 26.13 24.60 13.15
N ARG A 603 26.41 23.47 13.82
CA ARG A 603 25.97 23.24 15.21
C ARG A 603 26.68 24.12 16.24
N LYS A 604 27.89 24.62 15.97
CA LYS A 604 28.64 25.52 16.87
C LYS A 604 28.10 26.96 16.90
N LEU A 605 27.28 27.37 15.93
CA LEU A 605 26.77 28.73 15.84
C LEU A 605 25.78 29.05 16.98
N GLN A 606 25.78 30.30 17.45
CA GLN A 606 24.86 30.79 18.46
C GLN A 606 23.67 31.50 17.79
N ALA A 607 22.47 30.93 17.90
CA ALA A 607 21.25 31.47 17.31
C ALA A 607 20.07 31.29 18.26
N ARG A 608 19.18 32.28 18.33
CA ARG A 608 17.89 32.16 19.06
C ARG A 608 16.95 31.17 18.36
N HIS A 609 16.93 31.19 17.03
CA HIS A 609 16.07 30.33 16.23
C HIS A 609 16.84 29.72 15.06
N ARG A 610 16.51 28.48 14.68
CA ARG A 610 17.23 27.72 13.66
C ARG A 610 16.26 27.21 12.61
N LEU A 611 16.59 27.46 11.34
CA LEU A 611 15.77 27.09 10.20
C LEU A 611 16.56 26.20 9.25
N ALA A 612 15.91 25.16 8.75
CA ALA A 612 16.41 24.34 7.66
C ALA A 612 15.44 24.42 6.47
N LEU A 613 15.96 24.73 5.29
CA LEU A 613 15.21 24.73 4.03
C LEU A 613 15.69 23.57 3.19
N THR A 614 14.76 22.76 2.68
CA THR A 614 15.07 21.64 1.79
C THR A 614 13.90 21.39 0.84
N GLY A 615 14.16 20.87 -0.36
CA GLY A 615 13.12 20.35 -1.25
C GLY A 615 12.73 18.91 -0.91
N THR A 616 13.63 18.16 -0.29
CA THR A 616 13.46 16.74 0.04
C THR A 616 13.91 16.53 1.49
N PRO A 617 12.97 16.45 2.46
CA PRO A 617 13.32 16.34 3.88
C PRO A 617 13.99 15.01 4.22
N VAL A 618 13.78 13.98 3.40
CA VAL A 618 14.54 12.73 3.39
C VAL A 618 14.96 12.50 1.95
N GLU A 619 16.25 12.67 1.66
CA GLU A 619 16.78 12.39 0.32
C GLU A 619 16.99 10.88 0.19
N ASN A 620 17.64 10.26 1.20
CA ASN A 620 18.09 8.87 1.09
C ASN A 620 17.97 8.06 2.39
N ARG A 621 18.14 8.64 3.58
CA ARG A 621 18.19 7.85 4.85
C ARG A 621 17.58 8.60 6.03
N LEU A 622 17.02 7.86 6.99
CA LEU A 622 16.48 8.47 8.23
C LEU A 622 17.55 9.18 9.07
N SER A 623 18.81 8.78 8.91
CA SER A 623 19.94 9.46 9.55
C SER A 623 20.15 10.89 9.06
N GLU A 624 19.78 11.21 7.81
CA GLU A 624 19.86 12.56 7.25
C GLU A 624 18.79 13.46 7.88
N LEU A 625 17.56 12.93 7.99
CA LEU A 625 16.46 13.60 8.68
C LEU A 625 16.85 13.94 10.13
N ARG A 626 17.44 12.98 10.85
CA ARG A 626 17.95 13.21 12.21
C ARG A 626 18.99 14.34 12.23
N ALA A 627 19.95 14.33 11.32
CA ALA A 627 21.02 15.32 11.30
C ALA A 627 20.48 16.75 11.15
N ILE A 628 19.47 16.93 10.30
CA ILE A 628 18.81 18.22 10.07
C ILE A 628 17.92 18.59 11.26
N LEU A 629 17.12 17.66 11.78
CA LEU A 629 16.26 17.88 12.94
C LEU A 629 17.05 18.18 14.21
N ASP A 630 18.19 17.52 14.41
CA ASP A 630 19.11 17.80 15.51
C ASP A 630 19.82 19.15 15.35
N PHE A 631 20.02 19.62 14.11
CA PHE A 631 20.48 20.99 13.90
C PHE A 631 19.41 22.01 14.31
N VAL A 632 18.15 21.85 13.88
CA VAL A 632 17.11 22.84 14.20
C VAL A 632 16.67 22.77 15.67
N ASN A 633 16.60 21.57 16.24
CA ASN A 633 16.14 21.29 17.60
C ASN A 633 17.11 20.31 18.30
N PRO A 634 18.26 20.80 18.82
CA PRO A 634 19.32 19.95 19.37
C PRO A 634 18.84 19.00 20.48
N GLY A 635 19.17 17.71 20.33
CA GLY A 635 18.88 16.69 21.32
C GLY A 635 17.45 16.16 21.33
N MET A 636 16.52 16.72 20.55
CA MET A 636 15.11 16.28 20.49
C MET A 636 14.96 14.77 20.26
N LEU A 637 15.82 14.19 19.42
CA LEU A 637 15.77 12.78 19.02
C LEU A 637 16.82 11.90 19.71
N GLY A 638 17.50 12.42 20.73
CA GLY A 638 18.57 11.71 21.42
C GLY A 638 19.86 11.55 20.60
N SER A 639 20.73 10.62 21.04
CA SER A 639 22.03 10.38 20.41
C SER A 639 21.88 9.55 19.12
N ALA A 640 22.93 9.57 18.28
CA ALA A 640 22.97 8.79 17.04
C ALA A 640 22.73 7.30 17.26
N ALA A 641 23.33 6.78 18.33
CA ALA A 641 23.18 5.37 18.70
C ALA A 641 21.74 5.06 19.08
N LYS A 642 21.12 5.89 19.93
CA LYS A 642 19.72 5.69 20.36
C LYS A 642 18.74 5.85 19.20
N PHE A 643 18.91 6.87 18.36
CA PHE A 643 18.05 7.03 17.18
C PHE A 643 18.16 5.83 16.22
N ARG A 644 19.38 5.27 16.06
CA ARG A 644 19.57 4.10 15.24
C ARG A 644 18.80 2.89 15.78
N THR A 645 18.89 2.63 17.08
CA THR A 645 18.19 1.50 17.72
C THR A 645 16.68 1.71 17.79
N SER A 646 16.21 2.95 17.99
CA SER A 646 14.79 3.24 18.18
C SER A 646 14.03 3.53 16.89
N PHE A 647 14.70 3.88 15.79
CA PHE A 647 14.04 4.24 14.52
C PHE A 647 14.72 3.66 13.30
N THR A 648 16.03 3.86 13.11
CA THR A 648 16.68 3.45 11.86
C THR A 648 16.59 1.94 11.62
N VAL A 649 16.96 1.12 12.61
CA VAL A 649 16.90 -0.35 12.47
C VAL A 649 15.45 -0.85 12.39
N PRO A 650 14.53 -0.44 13.31
CA PRO A 650 13.14 -0.87 13.22
C PRO A 650 12.45 -0.49 11.90
N ILE A 651 12.67 0.72 11.39
CA ILE A 651 11.99 1.19 10.17
C ILE A 651 12.66 0.66 8.90
N GLU A 652 14.00 0.76 8.80
CA GLU A 652 14.70 0.42 7.56
C GLU A 652 14.99 -1.08 7.42
N THR A 653 15.13 -1.82 8.52
CA THR A 653 15.46 -3.26 8.52
C THR A 653 14.27 -4.12 8.88
N GLU A 654 13.56 -3.81 9.96
CA GLU A 654 12.44 -4.63 10.46
C GLU A 654 11.09 -4.24 9.84
N ARG A 655 11.05 -3.11 9.10
CA ARG A 655 9.85 -2.52 8.47
C ARG A 655 8.70 -2.29 9.47
N ASP A 656 9.04 -1.93 10.71
CA ASP A 656 8.10 -1.67 11.80
C ASP A 656 7.25 -0.40 11.53
N PRO A 657 5.93 -0.53 11.29
CA PRO A 657 5.05 0.62 11.06
C PRO A 657 4.86 1.49 12.31
N HIS A 658 4.98 0.91 13.52
CA HIS A 658 4.80 1.63 14.77
C HIS A 658 5.97 2.57 15.07
N ALA A 659 7.21 2.14 14.76
CA ALA A 659 8.37 3.02 14.81
C ALA A 659 8.24 4.21 13.85
N LEU A 660 7.70 4.00 12.65
CA LEU A 660 7.46 5.08 11.68
C LEU A 660 6.37 6.05 12.16
N ALA A 661 5.25 5.53 12.66
CA ALA A 661 4.16 6.35 13.22
C ALA A 661 4.66 7.21 14.39
N ARG A 662 5.44 6.62 15.29
CA ARG A 662 6.09 7.32 16.39
C ARG A 662 7.03 8.41 15.89
N LEU A 663 7.92 8.10 14.94
CA LEU A 663 8.83 9.09 14.36
C LEU A 663 8.06 10.28 13.76
N ARG A 664 6.97 10.02 13.04
CA ARG A 664 6.11 11.07 12.49
C ARG A 664 5.50 11.92 13.61
N ALA A 665 4.97 11.31 14.67
CA ALA A 665 4.37 12.06 15.78
C ALA A 665 5.36 13.01 16.49
N VAL A 666 6.60 12.58 16.73
CA VAL A 666 7.63 13.44 17.37
C VAL A 666 8.20 14.51 16.43
N THR A 667 8.14 14.32 15.11
CA THR A 667 8.83 15.21 14.15
C THR A 667 7.89 16.12 13.36
N ALA A 668 6.64 15.71 13.10
CA ALA A 668 5.67 16.45 12.31
C ALA A 668 5.48 17.91 12.75
N PRO A 669 5.45 18.27 14.06
CA PRO A 669 5.29 19.66 14.47
C PRO A 669 6.40 20.61 14.00
N PHE A 670 7.59 20.06 13.73
CA PHE A 670 8.79 20.80 13.37
C PHE A 670 9.04 20.79 11.86
N VAL A 671 8.17 20.14 11.08
CA VAL A 671 8.33 19.96 9.63
C VAL A 671 7.09 20.43 8.90
N LEU A 672 7.23 21.48 8.10
CA LEU A 672 6.20 21.89 7.15
C LEU A 672 6.63 21.47 5.75
N ARG A 673 5.85 20.57 5.12
CA ARG A 673 6.07 20.09 3.75
C ARG A 673 4.80 20.26 2.92
N ARG A 674 4.96 20.85 1.74
CA ARG A 674 3.92 20.97 0.71
C ARG A 674 4.48 20.55 -0.63
N VAL A 675 3.66 19.89 -1.44
CA VAL A 675 4.06 19.38 -2.75
C VAL A 675 3.33 20.13 -3.87
N LYS A 676 3.94 20.23 -5.05
CA LYS A 676 3.31 20.93 -6.20
C LYS A 676 2.08 20.22 -6.75
N THR A 677 2.01 18.90 -6.56
CA THR A 677 0.86 18.08 -6.95
C THR A 677 -0.37 18.33 -6.08
N ASP A 678 -0.20 19.02 -4.94
CA ASP A 678 -1.31 19.41 -4.09
C ASP A 678 -2.01 20.64 -4.67
N ARG A 679 -3.20 20.42 -5.25
CA ARG A 679 -4.03 21.49 -5.83
C ARG A 679 -4.49 22.53 -4.80
N SER A 680 -4.45 22.23 -3.50
CA SER A 680 -4.71 23.23 -2.44
C SER A 680 -3.55 24.20 -2.21
N VAL A 681 -2.37 23.89 -2.77
CA VAL A 681 -1.13 24.69 -2.67
C VAL A 681 -0.91 25.46 -3.96
N VAL A 682 -1.12 24.84 -5.12
CA VAL A 682 -0.93 25.52 -6.41
C VAL A 682 -2.06 25.21 -7.39
N ALA A 683 -3.00 26.15 -7.54
CA ALA A 683 -4.06 26.09 -8.55
C ALA A 683 -3.60 26.57 -9.94
N ASP A 684 -2.61 27.48 -9.99
CA ASP A 684 -2.22 28.22 -11.20
C ASP A 684 -0.92 27.74 -11.86
N LEU A 685 -0.31 26.62 -11.43
CA LEU A 685 0.82 26.06 -12.17
C LEU A 685 0.25 25.34 -13.40
N PRO A 686 0.78 25.61 -14.60
CA PRO A 686 0.38 24.89 -15.81
C PRO A 686 0.74 23.39 -15.70
N ASP A 687 0.27 22.57 -16.63
CA ASP A 687 0.48 21.13 -16.53
C ASP A 687 1.96 20.77 -16.79
N LYS A 688 2.48 19.85 -15.97
CA LYS A 688 3.79 19.22 -16.21
C LYS A 688 3.57 17.84 -16.82
N GLN A 689 4.04 17.65 -18.04
CA GLN A 689 4.00 16.38 -18.73
C GLN A 689 5.39 15.75 -18.74
N GLU A 690 5.54 14.64 -18.03
CA GLU A 690 6.79 13.86 -18.04
C GLU A 690 6.63 12.64 -18.92
N MET A 691 7.57 12.44 -19.84
CA MET A 691 7.60 11.29 -20.74
C MET A 691 9.01 10.72 -20.85
N THR A 692 9.09 9.39 -20.76
CA THR A 692 10.31 8.65 -21.09
C THR A 692 10.33 8.41 -22.59
N VAL A 693 11.36 8.89 -23.26
CA VAL A 693 11.55 8.68 -24.70
C VAL A 693 12.62 7.62 -24.90
N ARG A 694 12.18 6.47 -25.38
CA ARG A 694 13.02 5.31 -25.69
C ARG A 694 13.75 5.53 -27.01
N VAL A 695 15.04 5.24 -27.03
CA VAL A 695 15.87 5.41 -28.21
C VAL A 695 16.79 4.21 -28.40
N ASN A 696 16.96 3.77 -29.64
CA ASN A 696 17.83 2.65 -29.94
C ASN A 696 19.28 3.12 -30.13
N LEU A 697 20.24 2.26 -29.81
CA LEU A 697 21.63 2.52 -30.08
C LEU A 697 21.92 2.40 -31.58
N THR A 698 22.86 3.20 -32.08
CA THR A 698 23.44 2.96 -33.40
C THR A 698 24.31 1.70 -33.41
N ALA A 699 24.57 1.12 -34.58
CA ALA A 699 25.49 -0.02 -34.70
C ALA A 699 26.89 0.27 -34.11
N GLU A 700 27.39 1.50 -34.27
CA GLU A 700 28.65 1.95 -33.67
C GLU A 700 28.56 1.96 -32.14
N GLN A 701 27.47 2.48 -31.57
CA GLN A 701 27.25 2.48 -30.12
C GLN A 701 27.12 1.06 -29.56
N ALA A 702 26.37 0.18 -30.20
CA ALA A 702 26.19 -1.19 -29.74
C ALA A 702 27.52 -1.98 -29.74
N THR A 703 28.36 -1.78 -30.76
CA THR A 703 29.70 -2.40 -30.82
C THR A 703 30.60 -1.87 -29.70
N LEU A 704 30.61 -0.56 -29.46
CA LEU A 704 31.39 0.03 -28.37
C LEU A 704 30.86 -0.40 -27.00
N TYR A 705 29.54 -0.52 -26.84
CA TYR A 705 28.90 -0.97 -25.62
C TYR A 705 29.33 -2.41 -25.30
N GLN A 706 29.27 -3.30 -26.28
CA GLN A 706 29.73 -4.68 -26.12
C GLN A 706 31.22 -4.76 -25.77
N ALA A 707 32.07 -3.94 -26.41
CA ALA A 707 33.50 -3.90 -26.10
C ALA A 707 33.77 -3.48 -24.64
N VAL A 708 32.96 -2.57 -24.07
CA VAL A 708 33.06 -2.19 -22.65
C VAL A 708 32.62 -3.33 -21.72
N LEU A 709 31.61 -4.12 -22.12
CA LEU A 709 31.18 -5.31 -21.37
C LEU A 709 32.26 -6.40 -21.36
N ASP A 710 32.89 -6.64 -22.50
CA ASP A 710 33.96 -7.64 -22.64
C ASP A 710 35.18 -7.25 -21.79
N ASP A 711 35.58 -5.96 -21.79
CA ASP A 711 36.65 -5.42 -20.95
C ASP A 711 36.32 -5.49 -19.45
N LEU A 712 35.05 -5.25 -19.07
CA LEU A 712 34.60 -5.44 -17.68
C LEU A 712 34.75 -6.90 -17.26
N GLU A 713 34.28 -7.84 -18.09
CA GLU A 713 34.34 -9.28 -17.79
C GLU A 713 35.78 -9.75 -17.60
N GLU A 714 36.70 -9.33 -18.47
CA GLU A 714 38.14 -9.61 -18.32
C GLU A 714 38.68 -9.07 -16.99
N LYS A 715 38.34 -7.82 -16.64
CA LYS A 715 38.79 -7.19 -15.39
C LYS A 715 38.18 -7.77 -14.13
N LEU A 716 37.03 -8.42 -14.22
CA LEU A 716 36.39 -9.09 -13.08
C LEU A 716 37.06 -10.44 -12.75
N GLN A 717 37.77 -11.06 -13.71
CA GLN A 717 38.46 -12.33 -13.48
C GLN A 717 39.55 -12.19 -12.42
N GLY A 718 39.25 -12.66 -11.20
CA GLY A 718 40.18 -12.63 -10.06
C GLY A 718 40.25 -11.28 -9.33
N ALA A 719 39.50 -10.26 -9.72
CA ALA A 719 39.47 -8.98 -9.02
C ALA A 719 38.62 -9.04 -7.74
N GLN A 720 39.16 -8.53 -6.64
CA GLN A 720 38.49 -8.51 -5.33
C GLN A 720 38.60 -7.14 -4.66
N GLY A 721 37.68 -6.86 -3.74
CA GLY A 721 37.69 -5.64 -2.94
C GLY A 721 37.70 -4.36 -3.78
N MET A 722 38.69 -3.49 -3.57
CA MET A 722 38.75 -2.17 -4.21
C MET A 722 38.99 -2.25 -5.72
N ALA A 723 39.74 -3.26 -6.19
CA ALA A 723 40.01 -3.44 -7.63
C ALA A 723 38.72 -3.75 -8.40
N ARG A 724 37.89 -4.64 -7.85
CA ARG A 724 36.56 -4.96 -8.40
C ARG A 724 35.68 -3.71 -8.45
N ARG A 725 35.55 -2.99 -7.32
CA ARG A 725 34.73 -1.76 -7.26
C ARG A 725 35.17 -0.71 -8.29
N GLY A 726 36.48 -0.54 -8.46
CA GLY A 726 37.04 0.37 -9.46
C GLY A 726 36.70 -0.03 -10.90
N ALA A 727 36.82 -1.31 -11.24
CA ALA A 727 36.46 -1.83 -12.57
C ALA A 727 34.97 -1.61 -12.88
N VAL A 728 34.08 -1.94 -11.92
CA VAL A 728 32.62 -1.75 -12.08
C VAL A 728 32.27 -0.28 -12.30
N LEU A 729 32.77 0.64 -11.46
CA LEU A 729 32.47 2.07 -11.60
C LEU A 729 32.97 2.63 -12.94
N THR A 730 34.15 2.19 -13.39
CA THR A 730 34.72 2.59 -14.68
C THR A 730 33.85 2.10 -15.84
N ALA A 731 33.41 0.85 -15.80
CA ALA A 731 32.53 0.30 -16.83
C ALA A 731 31.17 1.04 -16.86
N LEU A 732 30.52 1.26 -15.71
CA LEU A 732 29.25 2.00 -15.66
C LEU A 732 29.40 3.42 -16.25
N LEU A 733 30.51 4.10 -15.95
CA LEU A 733 30.83 5.40 -16.53
C LEU A 733 30.91 5.31 -18.06
N HIS A 734 31.72 4.38 -18.59
CA HIS A 734 31.92 4.19 -20.01
C HIS A 734 30.64 3.79 -20.74
N LEU A 735 29.84 2.88 -20.19
CA LEU A 735 28.55 2.47 -20.77
C LEU A 735 27.61 3.67 -20.92
N LYS A 736 27.53 4.55 -19.90
CA LYS A 736 26.76 5.80 -20.00
C LYS A 736 27.32 6.75 -21.06
N GLN A 737 28.64 6.88 -21.16
CA GLN A 737 29.26 7.71 -22.20
C GLN A 737 28.95 7.20 -23.61
N VAL A 738 29.00 5.87 -23.82
CA VAL A 738 28.62 5.22 -25.08
C VAL A 738 27.15 5.47 -25.42
N CYS A 739 26.25 5.31 -24.44
CA CYS A 739 24.82 5.60 -24.62
C CYS A 739 24.58 7.06 -25.05
N ASN A 740 25.35 8.00 -24.49
CA ASN A 740 25.29 9.40 -24.90
C ASN A 740 25.82 9.61 -26.31
N HIS A 741 27.08 9.26 -26.57
CA HIS A 741 27.69 9.42 -27.88
C HIS A 741 29.04 8.69 -28.00
N PRO A 742 29.36 8.04 -29.14
CA PRO A 742 30.67 7.41 -29.38
C PRO A 742 31.88 8.35 -29.12
N ALA A 743 31.85 9.57 -29.65
CA ALA A 743 32.90 10.57 -29.41
C ALA A 743 33.06 10.97 -27.92
N HIS A 744 32.00 10.86 -27.12
CA HIS A 744 32.06 11.16 -25.69
C HIS A 744 32.81 10.07 -24.93
N TYR A 745 32.62 8.80 -25.31
CA TYR A 745 33.40 7.69 -24.78
C TYR A 745 34.85 7.69 -25.28
N LEU A 746 35.06 7.85 -26.59
CA LEU A 746 36.38 7.78 -27.21
C LEU A 746 37.30 8.94 -26.80
N GLY A 747 36.73 10.12 -26.54
CA GLY A 747 37.49 11.32 -26.15
C GLY A 747 38.49 11.78 -27.23
N ASP A 748 38.28 11.38 -28.48
CA ASP A 748 39.23 11.54 -29.60
C ASP A 748 39.01 12.81 -30.42
N GLY A 749 38.02 13.63 -30.06
CA GLY A 749 37.63 14.83 -30.81
C GLY A 749 36.92 14.55 -32.14
N SER A 750 36.47 13.31 -32.37
CA SER A 750 35.72 12.97 -33.57
C SER A 750 34.36 13.68 -33.63
N SER A 751 33.91 14.00 -34.86
CA SER A 751 32.64 14.70 -35.07
C SER A 751 31.43 13.92 -34.55
N LEU A 752 30.39 14.64 -34.11
CA LEU A 752 29.12 14.07 -33.68
C LEU A 752 28.32 13.43 -34.83
N MET A 753 28.66 13.79 -36.08
CA MET A 753 28.09 13.20 -37.28
C MET A 753 29.17 12.57 -38.15
N ARG A 754 28.82 11.52 -38.90
CA ARG A 754 29.70 10.90 -39.89
C ARG A 754 28.95 10.80 -41.22
N ARG A 755 29.48 11.48 -42.25
CA ARG A 755 28.89 11.50 -43.61
C ARG A 755 27.41 11.93 -43.60
N GLY A 756 27.07 12.93 -42.78
CA GLY A 756 25.69 13.43 -42.65
C GLY A 756 24.74 12.55 -41.86
N ARG A 757 25.21 11.45 -41.23
CA ARG A 757 24.41 10.61 -40.34
C ARG A 757 24.83 10.77 -38.89
N HIS A 758 23.87 10.65 -37.97
CA HIS A 758 24.14 10.63 -36.55
C HIS A 758 24.90 9.37 -36.14
N ARG A 759 25.81 9.54 -35.19
CA ARG A 759 26.53 8.44 -34.53
C ARG A 759 25.89 8.04 -33.20
N SER A 760 24.94 8.84 -32.71
CA SER A 760 24.17 8.59 -31.49
C SER A 760 22.68 8.62 -31.78
N GLY A 761 21.96 7.59 -31.34
CA GLY A 761 20.50 7.58 -31.41
C GLY A 761 19.88 8.73 -30.61
N LYS A 762 20.41 9.02 -29.41
CA LYS A 762 19.95 10.14 -28.58
C LYS A 762 20.08 11.48 -29.28
N LEU A 763 21.23 11.77 -29.90
CA LEU A 763 21.40 13.06 -30.57
C LEU A 763 20.55 13.20 -31.85
N ALA A 764 20.20 12.10 -32.51
CA ALA A 764 19.23 12.16 -33.61
C ALA A 764 17.86 12.65 -33.10
N LEU A 765 17.36 12.03 -32.03
CA LEU A 765 16.10 12.43 -31.42
C LEU A 765 16.14 13.85 -30.81
N VAL A 766 17.27 14.23 -30.19
CA VAL A 766 17.45 15.60 -29.67
C VAL A 766 17.40 16.62 -30.81
N GLU A 767 17.96 16.31 -31.96
CA GLU A 767 17.86 17.17 -33.14
C GLU A 767 16.40 17.39 -33.54
N ASP A 768 15.61 16.31 -33.65
CA ASP A 768 14.19 16.41 -33.99
C ASP A 768 13.42 17.26 -32.96
N VAL A 769 13.59 16.95 -31.67
CA VAL A 769 12.93 17.70 -30.58
C VAL A 769 13.33 19.17 -30.59
N VAL A 770 14.60 19.48 -30.79
CA VAL A 770 15.08 20.87 -30.84
C VAL A 770 14.56 21.58 -32.08
N GLY A 771 14.49 20.90 -33.21
CA GLY A 771 13.91 21.45 -34.45
C GLY A 771 12.48 21.92 -34.24
N ASP A 772 11.64 21.09 -33.62
CA ASP A 772 10.26 21.43 -33.28
C ASP A 772 10.19 22.63 -32.32
N VAL A 773 10.97 22.61 -31.23
CA VAL A 773 11.02 23.70 -30.24
C VAL A 773 11.40 25.04 -30.88
N LEU A 774 12.39 25.03 -31.77
CA LEU A 774 12.83 26.24 -32.46
C LEU A 774 11.78 26.71 -33.47
N GLY A 775 11.13 25.78 -34.19
CA GLY A 775 10.04 26.07 -35.12
C GLY A 775 8.84 26.75 -34.47
N ASP A 776 8.52 26.36 -33.23
CA ASP A 776 7.43 26.94 -32.44
C ASP A 776 7.83 28.24 -31.70
N GLY A 777 9.08 28.68 -31.85
CA GLY A 777 9.60 29.88 -31.18
C GLY A 777 9.70 29.71 -29.65
N GLU A 778 9.85 28.47 -29.19
CA GLU A 778 9.90 28.13 -27.77
C GLU A 778 11.33 28.01 -27.25
N LYS A 779 11.48 27.70 -25.94
CA LYS A 779 12.79 27.58 -25.31
C LYS A 779 12.97 26.23 -24.60
N ALA A 780 14.15 25.64 -24.77
CA ALA A 780 14.51 24.34 -24.18
C ALA A 780 15.76 24.39 -23.29
N LEU A 781 15.71 23.60 -22.21
CA LEU A 781 16.85 23.26 -21.37
C LEU A 781 17.26 21.81 -21.64
N LEU A 782 18.55 21.60 -21.93
CA LEU A 782 19.11 20.27 -22.11
C LEU A 782 20.04 19.94 -20.94
N PHE A 783 19.73 18.91 -20.18
CA PHE A 783 20.49 18.49 -18.99
C PHE A 783 21.32 17.23 -19.28
N THR A 784 22.56 17.21 -18.80
CA THR A 784 23.42 16.03 -18.82
C THR A 784 24.25 15.95 -17.53
N GLN A 785 24.56 14.75 -17.05
CA GLN A 785 25.48 14.58 -15.93
C GLN A 785 26.94 14.97 -16.27
N PHE A 786 27.29 15.03 -17.56
CA PHE A 786 28.66 15.17 -18.04
C PHE A 786 28.96 16.58 -18.59
N ARG A 787 29.99 17.22 -18.04
CA ARG A 787 30.42 18.54 -18.52
C ARG A 787 30.97 18.45 -19.95
N GLU A 788 31.78 17.43 -20.20
CA GLU A 788 32.45 17.18 -21.47
C GLU A 788 31.42 17.02 -22.58
N PHE A 789 30.36 16.26 -22.33
CA PHE A 789 29.26 16.10 -23.28
C PHE A 789 28.49 17.41 -23.50
N ALA A 790 28.19 18.16 -22.44
CA ALA A 790 27.55 19.47 -22.56
C ALA A 790 28.35 20.42 -23.46
N THR A 791 29.68 20.42 -23.33
CA THR A 791 30.59 21.23 -24.15
C THR A 791 30.71 20.75 -25.61
N MET A 792 30.33 19.52 -25.91
CA MET A 792 30.23 19.03 -27.29
C MET A 792 28.87 19.40 -27.92
N VAL A 793 27.78 19.22 -27.17
CA VAL A 793 26.40 19.37 -27.68
C VAL A 793 26.04 20.83 -27.95
N GLY A 794 26.43 21.77 -27.07
CA GLY A 794 26.10 23.19 -27.26
C GLY A 794 26.58 23.76 -28.60
N PRO A 795 27.90 23.73 -28.89
CA PRO A 795 28.43 24.21 -30.18
C PRO A 795 27.87 23.47 -31.38
N TRP A 796 27.62 22.16 -31.27
CA TRP A 796 27.03 21.38 -32.35
C TRP A 796 25.59 21.80 -32.65
N LEU A 797 24.75 22.04 -31.64
CA LEU A 797 23.39 22.55 -31.84
C LEU A 797 23.41 23.95 -32.45
N ALA A 798 24.36 24.80 -32.04
CA ALA A 798 24.52 26.13 -32.62
C ALA A 798 24.83 26.06 -34.13
N ASP A 799 25.80 25.24 -34.52
CA ASP A 799 26.17 25.02 -35.94
C ASP A 799 25.02 24.37 -36.73
N ARG A 800 24.36 23.35 -36.15
CA ARG A 800 23.32 22.58 -36.81
C ARG A 800 22.09 23.41 -37.17
N PHE A 801 21.70 24.33 -36.29
CA PHE A 801 20.50 25.17 -36.45
C PHE A 801 20.82 26.62 -36.85
N GLY A 802 22.09 26.95 -37.12
CA GLY A 802 22.52 28.30 -37.50
C GLY A 802 22.25 29.35 -36.43
N LEU A 803 22.40 28.98 -35.15
CA LEU A 803 22.23 29.88 -34.01
C LEU A 803 23.56 30.54 -33.67
N ASP A 804 23.51 31.82 -33.27
CA ASP A 804 24.72 32.56 -32.87
C ASP A 804 25.44 31.90 -31.68
N GLU A 805 24.68 31.44 -30.69
CA GLU A 805 25.20 30.77 -29.50
C GLU A 805 24.15 29.86 -28.83
N VAL A 806 24.59 28.70 -28.34
CA VAL A 806 23.87 27.88 -27.36
C VAL A 806 24.68 27.85 -26.06
N PRO A 807 24.29 28.61 -25.02
CA PRO A 807 25.06 28.70 -23.79
C PRO A 807 25.20 27.35 -23.07
N VAL A 808 26.38 27.09 -22.52
CA VAL A 808 26.68 25.87 -21.75
C VAL A 808 26.99 26.22 -20.29
N LEU A 809 26.06 25.92 -19.39
CA LEU A 809 26.19 26.20 -17.96
C LEU A 809 26.69 24.98 -17.18
N HIS A 810 27.94 25.05 -16.70
CA HIS A 810 28.54 24.02 -15.85
C HIS A 810 29.25 24.61 -14.61
N GLY A 811 29.69 23.75 -13.68
CA GLY A 811 30.28 24.16 -12.39
C GLY A 811 31.60 24.95 -12.46
N GLY A 812 32.22 25.02 -13.64
CA GLY A 812 33.46 25.76 -13.89
C GLY A 812 33.25 27.20 -14.38
N VAL A 813 32.01 27.59 -14.68
CA VAL A 813 31.68 28.95 -15.13
C VAL A 813 31.75 29.91 -13.94
N ALA A 814 32.50 31.02 -14.09
CA ALA A 814 32.64 32.04 -13.06
C ALA A 814 31.28 32.69 -12.72
N ARG A 815 31.12 33.16 -11.47
CA ARG A 815 29.84 33.67 -10.95
C ARG A 815 29.20 34.75 -11.85
N GLY A 816 29.96 35.79 -12.22
CA GLY A 816 29.44 36.88 -13.05
C GLY A 816 28.98 36.43 -14.43
N ALA A 817 29.74 35.54 -15.08
CA ALA A 817 29.38 34.97 -16.38
C ALA A 817 28.13 34.08 -16.28
N ARG A 818 28.01 33.27 -15.22
CA ARG A 818 26.83 32.45 -14.94
C ARG A 818 25.57 33.31 -14.79
N GLU A 819 25.65 34.40 -14.03
CA GLU A 819 24.52 35.33 -13.84
C GLU A 819 24.11 36.00 -15.16
N GLY A 820 25.10 36.39 -15.98
CA GLY A 820 24.87 36.90 -17.33
C GLY A 820 24.15 35.90 -18.26
N MET A 821 24.60 34.64 -18.30
CA MET A 821 23.97 33.59 -19.11
C MET A 821 22.50 33.36 -18.72
N ILE A 822 22.21 33.30 -17.42
CA ILE A 822 20.84 33.08 -16.91
C ILE A 822 19.94 34.26 -17.27
N ALA A 823 20.43 35.49 -17.07
CA ALA A 823 19.67 36.70 -17.39
C ALA A 823 19.40 36.81 -18.90
N ALA A 824 20.40 36.49 -19.73
CA ALA A 824 20.25 36.44 -21.18
C ALA A 824 19.20 35.40 -21.58
N PHE A 825 19.30 34.15 -21.12
CA PHE A 825 18.34 33.09 -21.46
C PHE A 825 16.89 33.43 -21.08
N GLN A 826 16.69 34.06 -19.92
CA GLN A 826 15.36 34.46 -19.45
C GLN A 826 14.75 35.63 -20.22
N SER A 827 15.54 36.37 -21.01
CA SER A 827 15.04 37.50 -21.81
C SER A 827 14.32 37.03 -23.08
N ALA A 828 13.34 37.81 -23.56
CA ALA A 828 12.53 37.46 -24.74
C ALA A 828 13.37 37.30 -26.01
N GLY A 829 14.41 38.11 -26.20
CA GLY A 829 15.36 38.02 -27.32
C GLY A 829 16.63 37.22 -27.03
N GLY A 830 16.69 36.54 -25.89
CA GLY A 830 17.82 35.70 -25.51
C GLY A 830 17.84 34.34 -26.21
N PRO A 831 18.90 33.54 -26.00
CA PRO A 831 19.04 32.23 -26.62
C PRO A 831 17.83 31.33 -26.32
N GLN A 832 17.41 30.56 -27.33
CA GLN A 832 16.29 29.62 -27.21
C GLN A 832 16.70 28.29 -26.58
N LEU A 833 17.98 27.91 -26.71
CA LEU A 833 18.51 26.67 -26.15
C LEU A 833 19.56 26.99 -25.10
N MET A 834 19.62 26.19 -24.05
CA MET A 834 20.72 26.21 -23.09
C MET A 834 21.02 24.79 -22.61
N VAL A 835 22.31 24.43 -22.57
CA VAL A 835 22.77 23.12 -22.09
C VAL A 835 23.33 23.28 -20.68
N LEU A 836 22.96 22.39 -19.77
CA LEU A 836 23.34 22.48 -18.35
C LEU A 836 23.87 21.14 -17.86
N SER A 837 24.92 21.18 -17.03
CA SER A 837 25.28 19.98 -16.27
C SER A 837 24.34 19.80 -15.07
N LEU A 838 23.91 18.57 -14.76
CA LEU A 838 22.96 18.29 -13.67
C LEU A 838 23.42 18.87 -12.32
N LYS A 839 24.72 18.81 -12.01
CA LYS A 839 25.27 19.42 -10.78
C LYS A 839 25.26 20.95 -10.80
N ALA A 840 25.35 21.57 -11.98
CA ALA A 840 25.26 23.03 -12.11
C ALA A 840 23.81 23.53 -12.15
N GLY A 841 22.88 22.71 -12.65
CA GLY A 841 21.43 22.95 -12.71
C GLY A 841 20.65 22.52 -11.45
N GLY A 842 21.19 21.61 -10.65
CA GLY A 842 20.63 21.15 -9.36
C GLY A 842 20.73 22.17 -8.23
N THR A 843 21.10 23.41 -8.53
CA THR A 843 21.25 24.48 -7.55
C THR A 843 20.22 25.57 -7.85
N GLY A 844 19.69 26.25 -6.82
CA GLY A 844 18.63 27.30 -6.72
C GLY A 844 18.19 28.22 -7.89
N LEU A 845 18.55 27.96 -9.14
CA LEU A 845 18.30 28.78 -10.32
C LEU A 845 16.81 28.89 -10.65
N ASN A 846 16.43 29.99 -11.28
CA ASN A 846 15.10 30.21 -11.83
C ASN A 846 15.22 30.29 -13.36
N LEU A 847 14.63 29.34 -14.09
CA LEU A 847 14.73 29.19 -15.55
C LEU A 847 13.33 29.03 -16.21
N THR A 848 12.35 29.75 -15.69
CA THR A 848 10.93 29.72 -16.10
C THR A 848 10.65 30.09 -17.57
N ALA A 849 11.57 30.75 -18.28
CA ALA A 849 11.39 31.01 -19.71
C ALA A 849 11.40 29.73 -20.58
N ALA A 850 11.94 28.62 -20.08
CA ALA A 850 11.87 27.34 -20.76
C ALA A 850 10.60 26.59 -20.39
N ASN A 851 9.92 26.08 -21.41
CA ASN A 851 8.78 25.18 -21.27
C ASN A 851 9.09 23.77 -21.81
N HIS A 852 10.30 23.58 -22.38
CA HIS A 852 10.84 22.26 -22.70
C HIS A 852 12.06 21.92 -21.87
N VAL A 853 12.08 20.70 -21.33
CA VAL A 853 13.20 20.13 -20.58
C VAL A 853 13.56 18.78 -21.19
N VAL A 854 14.83 18.58 -21.53
CA VAL A 854 15.34 17.31 -22.07
C VAL A 854 16.47 16.81 -21.19
N HIS A 855 16.31 15.65 -20.56
CA HIS A 855 17.40 14.95 -19.87
C HIS A 855 18.07 14.01 -20.86
N LEU A 856 19.32 14.33 -21.20
CA LEU A 856 20.13 13.60 -22.18
C LEU A 856 20.60 12.24 -21.67
N ASP A 857 20.73 12.05 -20.36
CA ASP A 857 21.15 10.82 -19.72
C ASP A 857 20.35 10.54 -18.44
N ARG A 858 20.18 9.25 -18.11
CA ARG A 858 19.51 8.83 -16.89
C ARG A 858 20.45 8.88 -15.69
N TRP A 859 20.02 9.59 -14.65
CA TRP A 859 20.68 9.64 -13.35
C TRP A 859 20.11 8.58 -12.41
N TRP A 860 20.94 8.06 -11.50
CA TRP A 860 20.54 7.00 -10.55
C TRP A 860 19.59 7.48 -9.44
N ASN A 861 19.49 8.79 -9.22
CA ASN A 861 18.65 9.39 -8.19
C ASN A 861 17.59 10.32 -8.83
N PRO A 862 16.32 9.90 -8.92
CA PRO A 862 15.24 10.71 -9.50
C PRO A 862 15.18 12.12 -8.92
N ALA A 863 15.45 12.28 -7.62
CA ALA A 863 15.36 13.58 -6.95
C ALA A 863 16.31 14.63 -7.56
N VAL A 864 17.46 14.24 -8.11
CA VAL A 864 18.40 15.18 -8.76
C VAL A 864 17.86 15.64 -10.12
N GLU A 865 17.24 14.75 -10.88
CA GLU A 865 16.60 15.09 -12.16
C GLU A 865 15.34 15.92 -11.96
N ASP A 866 14.52 15.56 -10.97
CA ASP A 866 13.31 16.29 -10.60
C ASP A 866 13.70 17.70 -10.14
N GLN A 867 14.79 17.83 -9.37
CA GLN A 867 15.35 19.12 -9.00
C GLN A 867 15.82 19.92 -10.24
N ALA A 868 16.48 19.30 -11.22
CA ALA A 868 16.84 20.01 -12.45
C ALA A 868 15.60 20.44 -13.27
N THR A 869 14.59 19.58 -13.34
CA THR A 869 13.31 19.83 -14.04
C THR A 869 12.51 20.98 -13.40
N ASP A 870 12.45 20.99 -12.08
CA ASP A 870 11.79 22.00 -11.26
C ASP A 870 12.38 23.41 -11.39
N ARG A 871 13.49 23.59 -12.12
CA ARG A 871 14.03 24.90 -12.49
C ARG A 871 13.21 25.59 -13.58
N ALA A 872 12.65 24.81 -14.50
CA ALA A 872 11.70 25.28 -15.53
C ALA A 872 10.26 25.24 -15.01
N PHE A 873 9.90 24.19 -14.26
CA PHE A 873 8.58 24.05 -13.64
C PHE A 873 8.50 24.74 -12.28
N ARG A 874 8.52 26.07 -12.28
CA ARG A 874 8.55 26.91 -11.08
C ARG A 874 7.52 28.03 -11.16
N ILE A 875 7.16 28.62 -10.01
CA ILE A 875 6.28 29.80 -9.95
C ILE A 875 6.85 30.91 -10.83
N GLY A 876 5.99 31.44 -11.72
CA GLY A 876 6.39 32.33 -12.82
C GLY A 876 6.40 31.65 -14.19
N GLN A 877 6.24 30.33 -14.23
CA GLN A 877 5.93 29.59 -15.45
C GLN A 877 4.47 29.84 -15.85
N THR A 878 4.25 30.18 -17.12
CA THR A 878 2.93 30.47 -17.69
C THR A 878 2.54 29.50 -18.81
N ARG A 879 3.41 28.55 -19.15
CA ARG A 879 3.21 27.54 -20.21
C ARG A 879 3.35 26.15 -19.64
N ASP A 880 2.61 25.20 -20.22
CA ASP A 880 2.77 23.77 -19.90
C ASP A 880 4.21 23.34 -20.14
N VAL A 881 4.76 22.58 -19.18
CA VAL A 881 6.16 22.15 -19.22
C VAL A 881 6.24 20.71 -19.67
N GLN A 882 6.92 20.47 -20.78
CA GLN A 882 7.18 19.14 -21.31
C GLN A 882 8.58 18.67 -20.92
N VAL A 883 8.66 17.54 -20.24
CA VAL A 883 9.88 16.96 -19.71
C VAL A 883 10.12 15.63 -20.41
N ARG A 884 11.19 15.55 -21.21
CA ARG A 884 11.60 14.35 -21.95
C ARG A 884 12.82 13.72 -21.28
N LYS A 885 12.68 12.49 -20.80
CA LYS A 885 13.76 11.68 -20.22
C LYS A 885 14.23 10.67 -21.26
N LEU A 886 15.41 10.87 -21.85
CA LEU A 886 15.93 9.98 -22.88
C LEU A 886 16.51 8.70 -22.26
N VAL A 887 16.10 7.54 -22.77
CA VAL A 887 16.53 6.22 -22.29
C VAL A 887 16.98 5.36 -23.47
N ALA A 888 18.23 4.91 -23.46
CA ALA A 888 18.70 3.95 -24.46
C ALA A 888 18.14 2.53 -24.19
N VAL A 889 17.38 1.99 -25.14
CA VAL A 889 16.72 0.67 -25.08
C VAL A 889 17.74 -0.45 -25.06
N GLY A 890 17.47 -1.49 -24.28
CA GLY A 890 18.32 -2.65 -24.16
C GLY A 890 19.70 -2.32 -23.57
N THR A 891 19.85 -1.19 -22.87
CA THR A 891 21.10 -0.79 -22.19
C THR A 891 20.95 -0.70 -20.67
N LEU A 892 22.04 -0.40 -19.97
CA LEU A 892 22.05 -0.05 -18.55
C LEU A 892 21.01 1.04 -18.22
N GLU A 893 20.79 2.02 -19.10
CA GLU A 893 19.85 3.12 -18.82
C GLU A 893 18.41 2.65 -18.71
N GLU A 894 17.99 1.68 -19.51
CA GLU A 894 16.65 1.11 -19.42
C GLU A 894 16.47 0.31 -18.13
N ARG A 895 17.47 -0.49 -17.73
CA ARG A 895 17.39 -1.20 -16.44
C ARG A 895 17.36 -0.23 -15.27
N ILE A 896 18.09 0.89 -15.36
CA ILE A 896 17.99 1.95 -14.35
C ILE A 896 16.57 2.52 -14.33
N ASP A 897 15.98 2.83 -15.49
CA ASP A 897 14.63 3.36 -15.59
C ASP A 897 13.59 2.41 -14.99
N GLU A 898 13.67 1.12 -15.32
CA GLU A 898 12.81 0.06 -14.79
C GLU A 898 12.97 -0.11 -13.27
N LEU A 899 14.21 -0.08 -12.77
CA LEU A 899 14.49 -0.12 -11.35
C LEU A 899 13.88 1.08 -10.63
N LEU A 900 13.97 2.28 -11.21
CA LEU A 900 13.38 3.49 -10.62
C LEU A 900 11.85 3.51 -10.68
N ALA A 901 11.26 2.89 -11.71
CA ALA A 901 9.80 2.78 -11.86
C ALA A 901 9.19 1.65 -10.99
N GLY A 902 9.95 0.61 -10.67
CA GLY A 902 9.49 -0.53 -9.88
C GLY A 902 9.45 -0.27 -8.36
N LYS A 903 8.44 -0.80 -7.66
CA LYS A 903 8.40 -0.88 -6.19
C LYS A 903 9.27 -2.03 -5.64
N SER A 904 10.51 -2.17 -6.12
CA SER A 904 11.42 -3.26 -5.72
C SER A 904 12.38 -2.84 -4.60
N GLU A 905 12.88 -3.81 -3.82
CA GLU A 905 13.91 -3.56 -2.80
C GLU A 905 15.22 -3.00 -3.40
N LEU A 906 15.51 -3.34 -4.66
CA LEU A 906 16.63 -2.77 -5.43
C LEU A 906 16.41 -1.31 -5.81
N ALA A 907 15.16 -0.90 -6.06
CA ALA A 907 14.79 0.50 -6.29
C ALA A 907 15.05 1.36 -5.06
N GLU A 908 14.76 0.82 -3.87
CA GLU A 908 15.09 1.52 -2.63
C GLU A 908 16.61 1.62 -2.45
N LEU A 909 17.38 0.55 -2.70
CA LEU A 909 18.84 0.57 -2.60
C LEU A 909 19.51 1.56 -3.57
N SER A 910 18.96 1.72 -4.79
CA SER A 910 19.48 2.65 -5.80
C SER A 910 19.30 4.11 -5.38
N VAL A 911 18.14 4.44 -4.83
CA VAL A 911 17.87 5.76 -4.24
C VAL A 911 18.82 6.02 -3.07
N ARG A 912 19.05 5.05 -2.15
CA ARG A 912 19.82 5.28 -0.91
C ARG A 912 21.35 5.32 -1.05
N GLY A 913 21.91 4.88 -2.18
CA GLY A 913 23.35 4.61 -2.35
C GLY A 913 24.01 5.24 -3.58
N GLY A 914 23.27 5.86 -4.49
CA GLY A 914 23.81 6.31 -5.78
C GLY A 914 24.35 5.14 -6.60
N GLU A 915 25.57 5.23 -7.13
CA GLU A 915 26.21 4.14 -7.90
C GLU A 915 26.81 3.03 -7.01
N SER A 916 26.94 3.27 -5.70
CA SER A 916 27.73 2.41 -4.81
C SER A 916 27.11 1.04 -4.53
N TRP A 917 25.79 0.86 -4.67
CA TRP A 917 25.17 -0.45 -4.46
C TRP A 917 25.48 -1.41 -5.62
N VAL A 918 25.66 -0.87 -6.84
CA VAL A 918 25.99 -1.65 -8.03
C VAL A 918 27.33 -2.35 -7.86
N THR A 919 28.27 -1.71 -7.15
CA THR A 919 29.59 -2.29 -6.88
C THR A 919 29.57 -3.43 -5.86
N GLU A 920 28.46 -3.58 -5.12
CA GLU A 920 28.26 -4.64 -4.12
C GLU A 920 27.42 -5.81 -4.66
N LEU A 921 26.85 -5.70 -5.87
CA LEU A 921 26.19 -6.81 -6.55
C LEU A 921 27.18 -7.94 -6.83
N ASP A 922 26.70 -9.19 -6.81
CA ASP A 922 27.47 -10.31 -7.33
C ASP A 922 27.63 -10.21 -8.87
N ASP A 923 28.58 -10.97 -9.43
CA ASP A 923 28.91 -10.87 -10.85
C ASP A 923 27.73 -11.28 -11.76
N LYS A 924 26.84 -12.17 -11.30
CA LYS A 924 25.68 -12.60 -12.08
C LYS A 924 24.63 -11.49 -12.15
N ALA A 925 24.30 -10.88 -11.02
CA ALA A 925 23.37 -9.75 -10.93
C ALA A 925 23.93 -8.53 -11.68
N LEU A 926 25.23 -8.28 -11.59
CA LEU A 926 25.89 -7.22 -12.34
C LEU A 926 25.77 -7.44 -13.84
N ARG A 927 26.04 -8.65 -14.35
CA ARG A 927 25.89 -8.98 -15.79
C ARG A 927 24.48 -8.74 -16.29
N VAL A 928 23.47 -9.14 -15.52
CA VAL A 928 22.06 -8.89 -15.88
C VAL A 928 21.76 -7.39 -15.98
N LEU A 929 22.29 -6.61 -15.03
CA LEU A 929 22.08 -5.16 -15.00
C LEU A 929 22.70 -4.43 -16.21
N VAL A 930 23.90 -4.83 -16.62
CA VAL A 930 24.66 -4.11 -17.67
C VAL A 930 24.51 -4.71 -19.07
N ALA A 931 23.94 -5.92 -19.20
CA ALA A 931 23.85 -6.64 -20.47
C ALA A 931 23.23 -5.81 -21.60
N LEU A 932 23.69 -6.02 -22.83
CA LEU A 932 23.05 -5.47 -24.02
C LEU A 932 21.87 -6.37 -24.42
N GLY A 933 20.67 -5.81 -24.52
CA GLY A 933 19.47 -6.54 -24.98
C GLY A 933 19.43 -6.69 -26.50
N GLU A 934 18.74 -7.72 -27.00
CA GLU A 934 18.59 -7.95 -28.45
C GLU A 934 17.85 -6.81 -29.16
N GLU A 935 16.95 -6.12 -28.44
CA GLU A 935 16.17 -4.97 -28.92
C GLU A 935 16.96 -3.63 -28.93
N ALA A 936 18.23 -3.63 -28.51
CA ALA A 936 19.02 -2.40 -28.38
C ALA A 936 19.39 -1.74 -29.73
N GLN A 937 19.34 -2.50 -30.83
CA GLN A 937 19.59 -2.02 -32.18
C GLN A 937 18.27 -1.84 -32.92
N GLY A 938 18.02 -0.65 -33.47
CA GLY A 938 16.94 -0.45 -34.45
C GLY A 938 17.38 -0.95 -35.82
N GLU A 939 16.42 -1.41 -36.63
CA GLU A 939 16.65 -1.76 -38.05
C GLU A 939 17.28 -0.61 -38.86
#